data_AF-A0A410G5Q7-F1
#
_entry.id   AF-A0A410G5Q7-F1
#
_cell.length_a   1.000
_cell.length_b   1.000
_cell.length_c   1.000
_cell.angle_alpha   90.00
_cell.angle_beta   90.00
_cell.angle_gamma   90.00
#
_symmetry.space_group_name_H-M   'P 1'
#
loop_
_entity.id
_entity.type
_entity.pdbx_description
1 polymer ?
#
loop_
_entity_poly.entity_id
_entity_poly.type
_entity_poly.pdbx_seq_one_letter_code
_entity_poly.pdbx_strand_id
1 'polypeptide(L)'
;MPHLWIFTVFFSLISAYSFSQSDDFCATSSPAIPDPPNIYSKSIDIGYLNNFPSRTFNIFFWRINKNDGTYTQPGYPITLEKVKRGVDSLNHHFAPMNICFNLVGMDTINSTMHHTGSSLGVIRSYAKSKGRFINNAFNVFAPHSLSQGSGQSGYNQTTVAIISAVVGGNSRTFSHEIGHCFNLIHTFGNSNERPDPANCERVTRNVHDPSYNASDKGDRVIDTNAVPNFQREQNNHFAYAVLDAGIVSTWGAGRTMSFRENGFHELPNASAIAQALADYGFTITEINFLRYNPALIDAYSDVPNCKYLPDSRINNPNSPFFKDCGGTPYSVTTSDYRNIMAYSNSTCGRFFTTGQAIRVHEAITANDSLVFNPVTSHKVVDLYVRDMDTDIGQEPNIHTEIFWDSQDIWVRKQNDGILNQQHQNPVYKTSGKNYVYVRVSNKGCSTSSGNDQLKVYWAKGNTLLKWPEYWEGGPVITPPHIIMSDLLGSKTIPPIAPGGNATIMFEWEVPNPQDYVGINPNPWSFSLLARIESNDDPMTLPEGLNIALNVKNNNNIAWKNTTVITVNPNTLAVGGAIAISNPSSSRRSFSLELVGDERESGKPIYQEAEIGIEMDSILFNGWEKGGESGINYGRTANEKRIIATGNNLLLEDVDLAPDEYATAYVSFNFLTKELTDKQNYLYHIIQKDKITNEIIGGATFEIRKQPRVGFYANAGASKEIDRNDSIVLQASDIYESALYNWYGPDGILLHSGQYLTVSPDMTKQYQLEIISDLDGLKDYDAVTITVKPFRIISLTPNPVSSMFTIKYMAQEVNSAYISIVNQATAVTDNFILNTSLDEIGIDITNHSMGLYSVFLVCDGEVQDIKNLIKQ
;
A
#
# COMPACT_ATOMS: atom_id res chain seq x y z
N MET A 1 80.35 44.30 35.53
CA MET A 1 80.89 45.64 35.85
C MET A 1 79.93 46.68 35.28
N PRO A 2 79.68 47.77 36.02
CA PRO A 2 78.40 47.99 36.72
C PRO A 2 77.72 49.30 36.24
N HIS A 3 76.47 49.61 36.59
CA HIS A 3 76.02 50.20 37.87
C HIS A 3 74.50 49.93 38.05
N LEU A 4 74.02 49.37 39.16
CA LEU A 4 73.93 49.84 40.56
C LEU A 4 72.86 50.95 40.79
N TRP A 5 71.62 50.56 41.11
CA TRP A 5 70.87 50.77 42.40
C TRP A 5 70.17 52.15 42.53
N ILE A 6 68.90 52.29 42.98
CA ILE A 6 68.35 52.07 44.33
C ILE A 6 66.79 52.14 44.32
N PHE A 7 66.18 51.39 45.25
CA PHE A 7 64.79 51.35 45.75
C PHE A 7 64.18 52.76 46.06
N THR A 8 62.85 53.01 46.13
CA THR A 8 61.97 52.67 47.27
C THR A 8 60.50 53.11 47.03
N VAL A 9 59.57 52.13 47.10
CA VAL A 9 58.23 52.04 47.76
C VAL A 9 57.44 53.32 48.11
N PHE A 10 56.14 53.42 47.74
CA PHE A 10 54.97 53.45 48.65
C PHE A 10 53.58 53.51 47.96
N PHE A 11 52.69 52.60 48.41
CA PHE A 11 51.22 52.51 48.47
C PHE A 11 50.25 53.43 47.68
N SER A 12 49.38 52.74 46.93
CA SER A 12 47.90 52.71 46.99
C SER A 12 46.98 53.90 46.59
N LEU A 13 46.07 53.53 45.68
CA LEU A 13 44.61 53.73 45.66
C LEU A 13 43.98 54.98 44.99
N ILE A 14 42.96 54.67 44.17
CA ILE A 14 41.81 55.47 43.67
C ILE A 14 41.88 55.92 42.19
N SER A 15 41.22 55.08 41.37
CA SER A 15 40.31 55.35 40.25
C SER A 15 40.26 56.72 39.58
N ALA A 16 40.43 56.71 38.26
CA ALA A 16 39.47 57.25 37.29
C ALA A 16 39.87 56.80 35.87
N TYR A 17 39.27 55.73 35.36
CA TYR A 17 39.08 55.61 33.92
C TYR A 17 37.66 56.07 33.63
N SER A 18 37.55 57.36 33.36
CA SER A 18 36.46 57.95 32.60
C SER A 18 36.51 57.39 31.18
N PHE A 19 35.63 56.42 30.88
CA PHE A 19 35.30 56.09 29.50
C PHE A 19 34.42 57.22 28.94
N SER A 20 34.92 57.92 27.94
CA SER A 20 34.16 58.92 27.18
C SER A 20 33.25 58.21 26.19
N GLN A 21 32.00 58.65 26.10
CA GLN A 21 30.96 58.17 25.19
C GLN A 21 31.38 58.28 23.71
N SER A 22 31.34 57.15 22.99
CA SER A 22 30.57 56.98 21.75
C SER A 22 30.76 55.55 21.24
N ASP A 23 30.19 54.57 21.94
CA ASP A 23 29.98 53.25 21.33
C ASP A 23 28.78 53.40 20.41
N ASP A 24 29.03 53.34 19.10
CA ASP A 24 28.02 53.25 18.06
C ASP A 24 27.31 51.90 18.22
N PHE A 25 26.31 51.86 19.11
CA PHE A 25 25.54 50.67 19.42
C PHE A 25 24.69 50.28 18.19
N CYS A 26 25.04 49.11 17.64
CA CYS A 26 24.11 48.15 17.03
C CYS A 26 23.57 48.43 15.62
N ALA A 27 24.43 48.56 14.60
CA ALA A 27 24.02 48.14 13.25
C ALA A 27 24.07 46.61 13.15
N THR A 28 23.18 45.98 12.36
CA THR A 28 23.31 44.54 12.04
C THR A 28 24.72 44.28 11.53
N SER A 29 25.46 43.40 12.22
CA SER A 29 26.82 43.01 11.84
C SER A 29 26.88 42.69 10.34
N SER A 30 27.91 43.18 9.64
CA SER A 30 28.16 42.73 8.27
C SER A 30 28.17 41.21 8.20
N PRO A 31 27.53 40.62 7.18
CA PRO A 31 27.53 39.17 7.07
C PRO A 31 28.95 38.64 6.95
N ALA A 32 29.22 37.51 7.59
CA ALA A 32 30.52 36.83 7.49
C ALA A 32 30.90 36.49 6.04
N ILE A 33 29.90 36.26 5.17
CA ILE A 33 30.05 36.06 3.73
C ILE A 33 29.04 36.99 3.03
N PRO A 34 29.49 38.07 2.36
CA PRO A 34 28.61 38.98 1.63
C PRO A 34 28.04 38.31 0.38
N ASP A 35 26.97 38.90 -0.17
CA ASP A 35 26.48 38.48 -1.48
C ASP A 35 27.56 38.69 -2.55
N PRO A 36 27.71 37.77 -3.52
CA PRO A 36 28.63 37.96 -4.62
C PRO A 36 28.27 39.22 -5.42
N PRO A 37 29.26 40.01 -5.86
CA PRO A 37 29.01 41.25 -6.58
C PRO A 37 28.26 40.98 -7.88
N ASN A 38 27.28 41.83 -8.20
CA ASN A 38 26.50 41.84 -9.44
C ASN A 38 25.63 40.59 -9.70
N ILE A 39 25.32 39.79 -8.68
CA ILE A 39 24.40 38.64 -8.81
C ILE A 39 22.97 39.01 -8.45
N TYR A 40 22.77 39.72 -7.34
CA TYR A 40 21.45 40.05 -6.82
C TYR A 40 21.11 41.52 -7.10
N SER A 41 20.01 41.78 -7.81
CA SER A 41 19.55 43.14 -8.13
C SER A 41 19.01 43.88 -6.90
N LYS A 42 18.55 43.12 -5.90
CA LYS A 42 17.81 43.62 -4.73
C LYS A 42 16.48 44.29 -5.11
N SER A 43 15.95 44.00 -6.30
CA SER A 43 14.68 44.56 -6.75
C SER A 43 13.50 44.00 -5.95
N ILE A 44 12.43 44.80 -5.84
CA ILE A 44 11.12 44.42 -5.29
C ILE A 44 10.00 44.70 -6.30
N ASP A 45 10.37 45.00 -7.55
CA ASP A 45 9.43 45.34 -8.62
C ASP A 45 8.81 44.07 -9.21
N ILE A 46 7.48 43.98 -9.14
CA ILE A 46 6.72 42.88 -9.74
C ILE A 46 6.91 42.80 -11.26
N GLY A 47 7.10 43.93 -11.94
CA GLY A 47 7.40 43.98 -13.37
C GLY A 47 8.74 43.33 -13.69
N TYR A 48 9.74 43.50 -12.82
CA TYR A 48 11.02 42.81 -12.93
C TYR A 48 10.88 41.30 -12.67
N LEU A 49 10.11 40.88 -11.66
CA LEU A 49 9.82 39.47 -11.41
C LEU A 49 9.19 38.79 -12.63
N ASN A 50 8.26 39.47 -13.30
CA ASN A 50 7.55 38.95 -14.48
C ASN A 50 8.46 38.73 -15.71
N ASN A 51 9.70 39.24 -15.70
CA ASN A 51 10.68 38.99 -16.77
C ASN A 51 11.38 37.63 -16.61
N PHE A 52 11.27 36.98 -15.45
CA PHE A 52 11.87 35.65 -15.26
C PHE A 52 10.99 34.55 -15.88
N PRO A 53 11.60 33.57 -16.56
CA PRO A 53 10.86 32.45 -17.14
C PRO A 53 10.28 31.56 -16.04
N SER A 54 9.24 30.80 -16.38
CA SER A 54 8.73 29.76 -15.49
C SER A 54 9.79 28.69 -15.28
N ARG A 55 9.95 28.23 -14.04
CA ARG A 55 10.91 27.17 -13.68
C ARG A 55 10.15 25.99 -13.11
N THR A 56 10.34 24.81 -13.71
CA THR A 56 9.81 23.55 -13.20
C THR A 56 10.94 22.67 -12.72
N PHE A 57 10.84 22.12 -11.51
CA PHE A 57 11.84 21.22 -10.93
C PHE A 57 11.26 19.83 -10.68
N ASN A 58 11.97 18.79 -11.07
CA ASN A 58 11.62 17.43 -10.68
C ASN A 58 11.86 17.24 -9.18
N ILE A 59 10.98 16.51 -8.49
CA ILE A 59 11.11 16.19 -7.07
C ILE A 59 10.84 14.71 -6.81
N PHE A 60 11.69 14.08 -5.97
CA PHE A 60 11.63 12.68 -5.61
C PHE A 60 11.69 12.50 -4.08
N PHE A 61 10.82 11.66 -3.54
CA PHE A 61 10.72 11.43 -2.09
C PHE A 61 11.30 10.09 -1.66
N TRP A 62 12.13 10.11 -0.63
CA TRP A 62 12.69 8.93 0.01
C TRP A 62 12.10 8.75 1.40
N ARG A 63 11.22 7.76 1.57
CA ARG A 63 10.74 7.30 2.88
C ARG A 63 11.89 6.60 3.60
N ILE A 64 12.16 6.94 4.87
CA ILE A 64 13.19 6.24 5.65
C ILE A 64 12.55 5.39 6.75
N ASN A 65 12.63 4.07 6.61
CA ASN A 65 12.17 3.07 7.58
C ASN A 65 13.32 2.52 8.41
N LYS A 66 13.00 1.70 9.41
CA LYS A 66 13.99 0.84 10.08
C LYS A 66 14.50 -0.26 9.15
N ASN A 67 15.59 -0.93 9.55
CA ASN A 67 16.19 -2.01 8.77
C ASN A 67 15.22 -3.16 8.45
N ASP A 68 14.28 -3.44 9.36
CA ASP A 68 13.24 -4.47 9.24
C ASP A 68 12.01 -3.99 8.43
N GLY A 69 12.05 -2.80 7.85
CA GLY A 69 10.95 -2.19 7.10
C GLY A 69 9.87 -1.53 7.98
N THR A 70 9.94 -1.69 9.30
CA THR A 70 8.96 -1.10 10.23
C THR A 70 9.18 0.40 10.44
N TYR A 71 8.22 1.05 11.09
CA TYR A 71 8.22 2.48 11.38
C TYR A 71 7.98 2.75 12.87
N THR A 72 8.69 3.73 13.46
CA THR A 72 8.56 4.06 14.90
C THR A 72 7.18 4.63 15.24
N GLN A 73 6.60 4.13 16.34
CA GLN A 73 5.36 4.64 16.94
C GLN A 73 5.66 5.46 18.20
N PRO A 74 4.93 6.56 18.47
CA PRO A 74 3.86 7.13 17.65
C PRO A 74 4.42 7.79 16.39
N GLY A 75 3.88 7.48 15.21
CA GLY A 75 4.37 8.07 13.96
C GLY A 75 3.88 7.32 12.73
N TYR A 76 3.67 8.05 11.65
CA TYR A 76 3.27 7.46 10.38
C TYR A 76 4.29 7.81 9.30
N PRO A 77 4.74 6.82 8.51
CA PRO A 77 5.60 7.08 7.37
C PRO A 77 4.93 8.03 6.38
N ILE A 78 5.72 8.63 5.49
CA ILE A 78 5.14 9.27 4.31
C ILE A 78 4.41 8.20 3.48
N THR A 79 3.16 8.49 3.16
CA THR A 79 2.36 7.77 2.18
C THR A 79 2.32 8.57 0.90
N LEU A 80 1.86 7.96 -0.19
CA LEU A 80 1.65 8.66 -1.42
C LEU A 80 0.77 9.92 -1.26
N GLU A 81 -0.37 9.78 -0.59
CA GLU A 81 -1.29 10.90 -0.39
C GLU A 81 -0.59 12.07 0.31
N LYS A 82 0.29 11.79 1.29
CA LYS A 82 1.09 12.82 1.96
C LYS A 82 2.11 13.45 1.01
N VAL A 83 2.75 12.67 0.14
CA VAL A 83 3.68 13.20 -0.86
C VAL A 83 2.97 14.11 -1.86
N LYS A 84 1.83 13.68 -2.43
CA LYS A 84 1.00 14.49 -3.34
C LYS A 84 0.59 15.81 -2.68
N ARG A 85 0.00 15.77 -1.47
CA ARG A 85 -0.33 16.98 -0.70
C ARG A 85 0.89 17.87 -0.43
N GLY A 86 2.05 17.27 -0.20
CA GLY A 86 3.31 18.00 0.02
C GLY A 86 3.73 18.79 -1.22
N VAL A 87 3.67 18.17 -2.40
CA VAL A 87 3.99 18.82 -3.68
C VAL A 87 2.93 19.87 -4.04
N ASP A 88 1.64 19.60 -3.82
CA ASP A 88 0.56 20.58 -4.02
C ASP A 88 0.78 21.82 -3.14
N SER A 89 1.18 21.64 -1.88
CA SER A 89 1.51 22.75 -0.99
C SER A 89 2.76 23.52 -1.45
N LEU A 90 3.77 22.86 -2.01
CA LEU A 90 4.91 23.55 -2.62
C LEU A 90 4.44 24.39 -3.81
N ASN A 91 3.71 23.79 -4.75
CA ASN A 91 3.23 24.45 -5.94
C ASN A 91 2.30 25.63 -5.60
N HIS A 92 1.50 25.51 -4.55
CA HIS A 92 0.71 26.63 -4.04
C HIS A 92 1.57 27.81 -3.56
N HIS A 93 2.58 27.56 -2.73
CA HIS A 93 3.42 28.62 -2.17
C HIS A 93 4.42 29.24 -3.17
N PHE A 94 4.88 28.46 -4.15
CA PHE A 94 5.88 28.88 -5.13
C PHE A 94 5.26 29.38 -6.46
N ALA A 95 3.97 29.14 -6.72
CA ALA A 95 3.29 29.64 -7.91
C ALA A 95 3.39 31.17 -8.11
N PRO A 96 3.28 32.04 -7.08
CA PRO A 96 3.48 33.48 -7.25
C PRO A 96 4.89 33.87 -7.71
N MET A 97 5.87 32.98 -7.52
CA MET A 97 7.24 33.15 -8.03
C MET A 97 7.41 32.62 -9.45
N ASN A 98 6.38 32.07 -10.11
CA ASN A 98 6.54 31.35 -11.37
C ASN A 98 7.45 30.10 -11.26
N ILE A 99 7.37 29.39 -10.12
CA ILE A 99 8.13 28.16 -9.84
C ILE A 99 7.15 27.02 -9.53
N CYS A 100 7.42 25.84 -10.08
CA CYS A 100 6.63 24.62 -9.88
C CYS A 100 7.51 23.38 -9.71
N PHE A 101 6.95 22.34 -9.10
CA PHE A 101 7.57 21.06 -8.82
C PHE A 101 6.78 19.93 -9.47
N ASN A 102 7.44 19.12 -10.31
CA ASN A 102 6.90 17.91 -10.91
C ASN A 102 7.31 16.69 -10.06
N LEU A 103 6.34 15.98 -9.49
CA LEU A 103 6.59 14.74 -8.76
C LEU A 103 6.99 13.63 -9.74
N VAL A 104 8.27 13.25 -9.70
CA VAL A 104 8.81 12.19 -10.56
C VAL A 104 8.85 10.83 -9.88
N GLY A 105 8.70 10.77 -8.56
CA GLY A 105 8.62 9.49 -7.88
C GLY A 105 8.74 9.52 -6.36
N MET A 106 8.59 8.34 -5.77
CA MET A 106 8.98 8.09 -4.39
C MET A 106 9.54 6.68 -4.21
N ASP A 107 10.32 6.43 -3.18
CA ASP A 107 10.82 5.09 -2.85
C ASP A 107 11.27 5.03 -1.38
N THR A 108 11.72 3.87 -0.92
CA THR A 108 12.05 3.59 0.48
C THR A 108 13.53 3.29 0.68
N ILE A 109 14.09 3.83 1.76
CA ILE A 109 15.38 3.49 2.32
C ILE A 109 15.16 2.83 3.67
N ASN A 110 15.57 1.56 3.82
CA ASN A 110 15.55 0.87 5.11
C ASN A 110 16.88 1.13 5.83
N SER A 111 16.86 1.94 6.89
CA SER A 111 18.02 2.21 7.74
C SER A 111 17.62 2.73 9.12
N THR A 112 17.74 1.91 10.16
CA THR A 112 17.41 2.29 11.55
C THR A 112 18.19 3.53 12.03
N MET A 113 19.47 3.63 11.64
CA MET A 113 20.33 4.78 11.99
C MET A 113 19.84 6.10 11.39
N HIS A 114 19.31 6.06 10.17
CA HIS A 114 18.87 7.25 9.44
C HIS A 114 17.38 7.54 9.65
N HIS A 115 16.62 6.56 10.13
CA HIS A 115 15.22 6.71 10.49
C HIS A 115 15.02 7.69 11.66
N THR A 116 15.98 7.79 12.58
CA THR A 116 15.87 8.62 13.79
C THR A 116 17.21 9.26 14.12
N GLY A 117 17.22 10.60 14.24
CA GLY A 117 18.34 11.33 14.84
C GLY A 117 19.55 11.59 13.93
N SER A 118 19.47 11.28 12.63
CA SER A 118 20.53 11.65 11.66
C SER A 118 20.33 13.05 11.09
N SER A 119 21.43 13.71 10.67
CA SER A 119 21.38 14.97 9.93
C SER A 119 21.26 14.74 8.42
N LEU A 120 20.84 15.75 7.66
CA LEU A 120 20.75 15.69 6.19
C LEU A 120 22.06 15.23 5.55
N GLY A 121 23.21 15.76 6.00
CA GLY A 121 24.51 15.42 5.42
C GLY A 121 24.86 13.94 5.53
N VAL A 122 24.51 13.32 6.68
CA VAL A 122 24.71 11.89 6.94
C VAL A 122 23.74 11.07 6.09
N ILE A 123 22.45 11.42 6.11
CA ILE A 123 21.41 10.75 5.30
C ILE A 123 21.76 10.76 3.82
N ARG A 124 22.12 11.94 3.27
CA ARG A 124 22.48 12.11 1.86
C ARG A 124 23.68 11.26 1.46
N SER A 125 24.72 11.22 2.28
CA SER A 125 25.94 10.44 2.00
C SER A 125 25.63 8.94 1.99
N TYR A 126 24.84 8.47 2.95
CA TYR A 126 24.37 7.08 2.99
C TYR A 126 23.51 6.75 1.77
N ALA A 127 22.52 7.58 1.44
CA ALA A 127 21.62 7.37 0.32
C ALA A 127 22.40 7.24 -1.02
N LYS A 128 23.37 8.14 -1.27
CA LYS A 128 24.28 8.03 -2.42
C LYS A 128 25.09 6.74 -2.42
N SER A 129 25.63 6.32 -1.27
CA SER A 129 26.39 5.05 -1.16
C SER A 129 25.56 3.80 -1.46
N LYS A 130 24.23 3.90 -1.39
CA LYS A 130 23.28 2.82 -1.69
C LYS A 130 22.61 2.95 -3.06
N GLY A 131 23.03 3.92 -3.89
CA GLY A 131 22.39 4.20 -5.17
C GLY A 131 20.96 4.76 -5.04
N ARG A 132 20.59 5.28 -3.86
CA ARG A 132 19.25 5.82 -3.54
C ARG A 132 19.27 7.34 -3.63
N PHE A 133 19.66 7.85 -4.79
CA PHE A 133 19.76 9.28 -5.07
C PHE A 133 19.44 9.55 -6.54
N ILE A 134 18.45 10.38 -6.82
CA ILE A 134 18.01 10.72 -8.17
C ILE A 134 18.73 11.99 -8.63
N ASN A 135 19.66 11.86 -9.59
CA ASN A 135 20.52 12.99 -10.00
C ASN A 135 19.74 14.12 -10.70
N ASN A 136 18.60 13.81 -11.32
CA ASN A 136 17.78 14.74 -12.06
C ASN A 136 16.50 15.18 -11.31
N ALA A 137 16.52 15.12 -9.97
CA ALA A 137 15.44 15.60 -9.13
C ALA A 137 15.93 16.18 -7.79
N PHE A 138 15.14 17.06 -7.19
CA PHE A 138 15.24 17.37 -5.77
C PHE A 138 15.03 16.09 -4.96
N ASN A 139 15.99 15.73 -4.11
CA ASN A 139 15.88 14.54 -3.25
C ASN A 139 15.38 14.97 -1.86
N VAL A 140 14.17 14.52 -1.52
CA VAL A 140 13.51 14.79 -0.25
C VAL A 140 13.60 13.55 0.64
N PHE A 141 14.40 13.62 1.70
CA PHE A 141 14.56 12.53 2.66
C PHE A 141 13.59 12.69 3.83
N ALA A 142 12.74 11.69 4.06
CA ALA A 142 11.69 11.72 5.07
C ALA A 142 11.89 10.68 6.19
N PRO A 143 12.74 10.96 7.19
CA PRO A 143 12.86 10.13 8.40
C PRO A 143 11.73 10.36 9.39
N HIS A 144 11.70 9.57 10.47
CA HIS A 144 10.80 9.79 11.61
C HIS A 144 11.24 11.01 12.41
N SER A 145 12.54 11.15 12.67
CA SER A 145 13.11 12.34 13.31
C SER A 145 14.49 12.67 12.76
N LEU A 146 14.86 13.94 12.83
CA LEU A 146 16.19 14.44 12.49
C LEU A 146 17.03 14.64 13.76
N SER A 147 18.35 14.80 13.58
CA SER A 147 19.24 15.15 14.70
C SER A 147 18.85 16.45 15.39
N GLN A 148 18.30 17.41 14.63
CA GLN A 148 17.86 18.72 15.08
C GLN A 148 16.74 19.22 14.16
N GLY A 149 15.71 19.84 14.76
CA GLY A 149 14.61 20.47 14.03
C GLY A 149 13.68 19.49 13.30
N SER A 150 12.70 20.06 12.60
CA SER A 150 11.72 19.31 11.78
C SER A 150 12.09 19.27 10.30
N GLY A 151 13.08 20.06 9.89
CA GLY A 151 13.59 20.19 8.54
C GLY A 151 15.06 20.63 8.55
N GLN A 152 15.81 20.19 7.54
CA GLN A 152 17.19 20.60 7.29
C GLN A 152 17.42 20.69 5.78
N SER A 153 17.96 21.80 5.32
CA SER A 153 18.50 21.98 3.97
C SER A 153 19.74 22.86 3.98
N GLY A 154 20.30 23.12 2.80
CA GLY A 154 21.44 24.01 2.61
C GLY A 154 21.21 24.96 1.45
N TYR A 155 21.99 26.02 1.39
CA TYR A 155 21.90 27.04 0.34
C TYR A 155 22.44 26.52 -1.01
N ASN A 156 21.73 26.85 -2.10
CA ASN A 156 22.08 26.43 -3.46
C ASN A 156 22.28 24.91 -3.54
N GLN A 157 21.29 24.15 -3.07
CA GLN A 157 21.30 22.67 -3.08
C GLN A 157 19.95 22.11 -3.50
N THR A 158 19.94 20.85 -3.90
CA THR A 158 18.73 20.12 -4.35
C THR A 158 18.40 18.96 -3.41
N THR A 159 18.82 19.06 -2.16
CA THR A 159 18.62 18.01 -1.15
C THR A 159 18.06 18.60 0.13
N VAL A 160 17.01 17.98 0.64
CA VAL A 160 16.32 18.39 1.87
C VAL A 160 16.00 17.16 2.69
N ALA A 161 16.10 17.28 4.02
CA ALA A 161 15.58 16.30 4.94
C ALA A 161 14.45 16.94 5.74
N ILE A 162 13.31 16.23 5.85
CA ILE A 162 12.09 16.75 6.45
C ILE A 162 11.44 15.62 7.24
N ILE A 163 11.02 15.84 8.49
CA ILE A 163 10.40 14.74 9.25
C ILE A 163 9.08 14.33 8.60
N SER A 164 8.79 13.03 8.56
CA SER A 164 7.61 12.48 7.88
C SER A 164 6.30 13.05 8.43
N ALA A 165 6.28 13.51 9.69
CA ALA A 165 5.12 14.09 10.34
C ALA A 165 4.63 15.40 9.69
N VAL A 166 5.52 16.19 9.08
CA VAL A 166 5.17 17.51 8.51
C VAL A 166 4.97 17.47 6.99
N VAL A 167 5.34 16.38 6.31
CA VAL A 167 5.10 16.21 4.86
C VAL A 167 3.61 16.04 4.59
N GLY A 168 3.07 16.90 3.71
CA GLY A 168 1.65 16.89 3.35
C GLY A 168 0.70 17.26 4.48
N GLY A 169 1.23 17.78 5.60
CA GLY A 169 0.44 18.36 6.69
C GLY A 169 0.28 19.88 6.52
N ASN A 170 -0.55 20.50 7.37
CA ASN A 170 -0.70 21.95 7.41
C ASN A 170 0.53 22.59 8.09
N SER A 171 1.66 22.62 7.38
CA SER A 171 2.95 23.09 7.90
C SER A 171 3.76 23.77 6.81
N ARG A 172 4.23 25.00 7.08
CA ARG A 172 5.14 25.74 6.19
C ARG A 172 6.54 25.12 6.08
N THR A 173 6.88 24.16 6.95
CA THR A 173 8.25 23.66 7.13
C THR A 173 8.83 23.15 5.81
N PHE A 174 8.06 22.43 5.00
CA PHE A 174 8.60 21.91 3.75
C PHE A 174 8.93 23.01 2.74
N SER A 175 8.02 23.97 2.54
CA SER A 175 8.29 25.14 1.68
C SER A 175 9.41 26.02 2.22
N HIS A 176 9.57 26.10 3.54
CA HIS A 176 10.66 26.80 4.20
C HIS A 176 12.02 26.21 3.86
N GLU A 177 12.18 24.89 4.00
CA GLU A 177 13.44 24.22 3.67
C GLU A 177 13.77 24.32 2.17
N ILE A 178 12.76 24.30 1.30
CA ILE A 178 12.94 24.55 -0.14
C ILE A 178 13.33 26.01 -0.42
N GLY A 179 12.84 26.98 0.35
CA GLY A 179 13.29 28.38 0.27
C GLY A 179 14.80 28.50 0.51
N HIS A 180 15.33 27.81 1.51
CA HIS A 180 16.78 27.72 1.74
C HIS A 180 17.55 27.08 0.58
N CYS A 181 17.01 26.02 -0.03
CA CYS A 181 17.61 25.42 -1.23
C CYS A 181 17.84 26.46 -2.34
N PHE A 182 16.96 27.46 -2.45
CA PHE A 182 17.06 28.60 -3.36
C PHE A 182 17.72 29.85 -2.76
N ASN A 183 18.55 29.69 -1.72
CA ASN A 183 19.34 30.76 -1.11
C ASN A 183 18.54 31.87 -0.41
N LEU A 184 17.34 31.55 0.09
CA LEU A 184 16.65 32.42 1.05
C LEU A 184 17.19 32.20 2.45
N ILE A 185 17.29 33.29 3.20
CA ILE A 185 17.72 33.32 4.60
C ILE A 185 16.46 33.48 5.47
N HIS A 186 16.51 33.08 6.74
CA HIS A 186 15.43 33.44 7.67
C HIS A 186 15.26 34.95 7.72
N THR A 187 14.03 35.45 7.85
CA THR A 187 13.80 36.90 7.87
C THR A 187 14.53 37.60 9.02
N PHE A 188 14.70 36.92 10.16
CA PHE A 188 15.46 37.42 11.33
C PHE A 188 16.99 37.18 11.24
N GLY A 189 17.50 36.74 10.07
CA GLY A 189 18.92 36.58 9.75
C GLY A 189 19.48 35.15 9.74
N ASN A 190 20.80 35.04 9.59
CA ASN A 190 21.50 33.79 9.22
C ASN A 190 21.58 32.66 10.26
N SER A 191 21.07 32.81 11.49
CA SER A 191 21.22 31.79 12.53
C SER A 191 19.98 31.63 13.40
N ASN A 192 19.61 30.36 13.64
CA ASN A 192 18.56 29.94 14.58
C ASN A 192 18.89 30.22 16.05
N GLU A 193 20.14 30.60 16.30
CA GLU A 193 20.67 30.98 17.61
C GLU A 193 20.64 32.50 17.80
N ARG A 194 20.17 33.29 16.82
CA ARG A 194 19.88 34.71 17.02
C ARG A 194 18.61 34.84 17.87
N PRO A 195 18.64 35.73 18.88
CA PRO A 195 18.90 37.16 18.72
C PRO A 195 19.79 37.68 19.85
N ASP A 196 21.12 37.53 19.79
CA ASP A 196 22.07 38.35 20.59
C ASP A 196 21.61 39.82 20.56
N PRO A 197 21.52 40.62 21.64
CA PRO A 197 21.14 42.02 21.57
C PRO A 197 22.21 42.81 20.80
N ALA A 198 23.39 42.21 20.55
CA ALA A 198 24.40 42.70 19.62
C ALA A 198 24.26 42.15 18.18
N ASN A 199 23.52 41.05 17.94
CA ASN A 199 23.39 40.40 16.61
C ASN A 199 21.95 40.14 16.13
N CYS A 200 20.93 40.63 16.84
CA CYS A 200 19.56 40.73 16.36
C CYS A 200 19.48 41.68 15.15
N GLU A 201 18.41 41.56 14.38
CA GLU A 201 18.30 42.31 13.15
C GLU A 201 17.87 43.76 13.42
N ARG A 202 18.72 44.71 13.02
CA ARG A 202 18.40 46.12 12.80
C ARG A 202 18.67 46.48 11.35
N VAL A 203 17.59 46.70 10.60
CA VAL A 203 17.66 47.20 9.23
C VAL A 203 16.63 48.29 9.02
N THR A 204 17.09 49.45 8.56
CA THR A 204 16.20 50.52 8.11
C THR A 204 15.95 50.35 6.61
N ARG A 205 14.66 50.37 6.25
CA ARG A 205 14.17 50.17 4.87
C ARG A 205 13.82 51.47 4.18
N ASN A 206 13.92 52.58 4.89
CA ASN A 206 13.81 53.89 4.29
C ASN A 206 15.10 54.18 3.51
N VAL A 207 15.01 54.17 2.18
CA VAL A 207 16.14 54.44 1.28
C VAL A 207 16.76 55.83 1.46
N HIS A 208 16.07 56.74 2.14
CA HIS A 208 16.56 58.07 2.48
C HIS A 208 17.17 58.17 3.89
N ASP A 209 17.13 57.08 4.66
CA ASP A 209 17.79 57.00 5.96
C ASP A 209 19.31 56.86 5.76
N PRO A 210 20.16 57.71 6.37
CA PRO A 210 21.62 57.59 6.29
C PRO A 210 22.17 56.22 6.75
N SER A 211 21.40 55.46 7.53
CA SER A 211 21.73 54.13 8.00
C SER A 211 21.13 52.99 7.16
N TYR A 212 20.59 53.29 5.97
CA TYR A 212 20.01 52.30 5.05
C TYR A 212 20.94 51.13 4.75
N ASN A 213 20.47 49.93 5.09
CA ASN A 213 21.25 48.70 5.07
C ASN A 213 20.42 47.44 4.77
N ALA A 214 19.14 47.59 4.41
CA ALA A 214 18.24 46.48 4.11
C ALA A 214 18.67 45.66 2.87
N SER A 215 19.53 46.23 2.03
CA SER A 215 20.00 45.58 0.81
C SER A 215 21.17 44.61 0.99
N ASP A 216 21.85 44.65 2.14
CA ASP A 216 23.08 43.90 2.39
C ASP A 216 23.21 43.34 3.82
N LYS A 217 22.29 43.70 4.71
CA LYS A 217 22.16 43.17 6.09
C LYS A 217 20.83 42.41 6.25
N GLY A 218 20.64 41.79 7.42
CA GLY A 218 19.44 41.00 7.71
C GLY A 218 19.38 39.73 6.86
N ASP A 219 18.21 39.47 6.28
CA ASP A 219 17.97 38.43 5.27
C ASP A 219 18.35 38.87 3.84
N ARG A 220 18.80 40.12 3.67
CA ARG A 220 19.21 40.74 2.40
C ARG A 220 18.07 40.88 1.40
N VAL A 221 16.85 41.05 1.89
CA VAL A 221 15.67 41.32 1.09
C VAL A 221 15.04 42.64 1.58
N ILE A 222 14.76 43.55 0.64
CA ILE A 222 14.35 44.92 0.99
C ILE A 222 12.92 44.96 1.56
N ASP A 223 12.02 44.08 1.09
CA ASP A 223 10.58 44.11 1.40
C ASP A 223 10.12 43.16 2.53
N THR A 224 11.04 42.55 3.27
CA THR A 224 10.78 41.78 4.50
C THR A 224 11.18 42.64 5.69
N ASN A 225 10.34 42.95 6.68
CA ASN A 225 10.76 43.84 7.79
C ASN A 225 11.76 43.21 8.77
N ALA A 226 12.39 44.04 9.61
CA ALA A 226 13.18 43.56 10.73
C ALA A 226 12.24 42.87 11.72
N VAL A 227 12.51 41.61 12.03
CA VAL A 227 11.62 40.82 12.90
C VAL A 227 12.39 40.00 13.93
N PRO A 228 11.76 39.68 15.07
CA PRO A 228 12.33 38.72 16.01
C PRO A 228 12.22 37.29 15.45
N ASN A 229 12.90 36.36 16.10
CA ASN A 229 12.58 34.94 15.97
C ASN A 229 11.29 34.66 16.73
N PHE A 230 10.13 34.79 16.06
CA PHE A 230 8.80 34.68 16.67
C PHE A 230 8.62 33.42 17.52
N GLN A 231 9.06 32.27 17.01
CA GLN A 231 8.93 30.99 17.71
C GLN A 231 9.66 30.95 19.06
N ARG A 232 10.76 31.68 19.21
CA ARG A 232 11.65 31.56 20.39
C ARG A 232 11.87 32.86 21.14
N GLU A 233 11.08 33.89 20.87
CA GLU A 233 11.30 35.24 21.41
C GLU A 233 11.39 35.27 22.94
N GLN A 234 10.48 34.56 23.65
CA GLN A 234 10.54 34.48 25.12
C GLN A 234 11.77 33.69 25.62
N ASN A 235 12.16 32.60 24.95
CA ASN A 235 13.40 31.87 25.29
C ASN A 235 14.63 32.75 25.18
N ASN A 236 14.63 33.64 24.20
CA ASN A 236 15.75 34.53 23.92
C ASN A 236 15.84 35.64 24.97
N HIS A 237 14.73 36.30 25.31
CA HIS A 237 14.68 37.26 26.40
C HIS A 237 15.05 36.62 27.76
N PHE A 238 14.62 35.38 28.02
CA PHE A 238 14.99 34.66 29.24
C PHE A 238 16.50 34.49 29.32
N ALA A 239 17.11 34.02 28.23
CA ALA A 239 18.54 33.78 28.16
C ALA A 239 19.35 35.06 28.39
N TYR A 240 18.84 36.24 27.98
CA TYR A 240 19.47 37.52 28.28
C TYR A 240 19.35 37.93 29.72
N ALA A 241 18.16 37.83 30.30
CA ALA A 241 17.95 38.21 31.69
C ALA A 241 18.99 37.53 32.61
N VAL A 242 19.23 36.23 32.40
CA VAL A 242 20.20 35.47 33.20
C VAL A 242 21.66 35.71 32.79
N LEU A 243 21.93 36.07 31.53
CA LEU A 243 23.29 36.43 31.09
C LEU A 243 23.71 37.79 31.64
N ASP A 244 22.84 38.79 31.53
CA ASP A 244 23.06 40.17 31.98
C ASP A 244 23.24 40.24 33.50
N ALA A 245 22.47 39.43 34.24
CA ALA A 245 22.62 39.27 35.69
C ALA A 245 23.87 38.46 36.11
N GLY A 246 24.69 37.99 35.16
CA GLY A 246 25.90 37.20 35.43
C GLY A 246 25.62 35.80 36.00
N ILE A 247 24.38 35.31 35.86
CA ILE A 247 23.96 33.98 36.35
C ILE A 247 24.54 32.86 35.48
N VAL A 248 24.70 33.13 34.19
CA VAL A 248 25.36 32.25 33.22
C VAL A 248 26.49 33.00 32.51
N SER A 249 27.50 32.27 32.03
CA SER A 249 28.66 32.84 31.33
C SER A 249 28.49 32.96 29.82
N THR A 250 27.46 32.32 29.25
CA THR A 250 27.18 32.35 27.81
C THR A 250 25.67 32.41 27.57
N TRP A 251 25.28 33.07 26.49
CA TRP A 251 23.89 33.10 26.06
C TRP A 251 23.30 31.70 25.83
N GLY A 252 24.08 30.81 25.21
CA GLY A 252 23.68 29.42 24.97
C GLY A 252 23.30 28.68 26.25
N ALA A 253 24.02 28.89 27.35
CA ALA A 253 23.68 28.30 28.65
C ALA A 253 22.35 28.85 29.21
N GLY A 254 22.09 30.16 29.05
CA GLY A 254 20.80 30.77 29.41
C GLY A 254 19.65 30.22 28.55
N ARG A 255 19.91 29.95 27.26
CA ARG A 255 18.95 29.35 26.35
C ARG A 255 18.64 27.90 26.71
N THR A 256 19.65 27.08 27.01
CA THR A 256 19.45 25.72 27.52
C THR A 256 18.62 25.73 28.80
N MET A 257 18.86 26.71 29.68
CA MET A 257 18.07 26.88 30.90
C MET A 257 16.60 27.20 30.61
N SER A 258 16.29 27.99 29.58
CA SER A 258 14.90 28.33 29.21
C SER A 258 14.10 27.16 28.60
N PHE A 259 14.77 26.08 28.17
CA PHE A 259 14.14 24.86 27.66
C PHE A 259 13.87 23.80 28.74
N ARG A 260 14.20 24.06 30.01
CA ARG A 260 13.97 23.08 31.09
C ARG A 260 12.48 22.79 31.26
N GLU A 261 12.10 21.53 31.15
CA GLU A 261 10.71 21.07 31.28
C GLU A 261 10.07 21.47 32.63
N ASN A 262 10.85 21.41 33.71
CA ASN A 262 10.39 21.78 35.06
C ASN A 262 10.68 23.26 35.41
N GLY A 263 11.02 24.09 34.43
CA GLY A 263 11.45 25.47 34.64
C GLY A 263 12.72 25.58 35.50
N PHE A 264 12.86 26.71 36.20
CA PHE A 264 14.05 27.03 37.00
C PHE A 264 13.90 26.82 38.52
N HIS A 265 12.75 26.36 39.03
CA HIS A 265 12.50 26.29 40.49
C HIS A 265 13.44 25.36 41.26
N GLU A 266 13.93 24.30 40.62
CA GLU A 266 14.86 23.32 41.23
C GLU A 266 16.31 23.81 41.21
N LEU A 267 16.60 24.92 40.53
CA LEU A 267 17.96 25.42 40.41
C LEU A 267 18.39 26.13 41.71
N PRO A 268 19.66 25.97 42.14
CA PRO A 268 20.15 26.56 43.39
C PRO A 268 20.10 28.09 43.41
N ASN A 269 20.03 28.70 42.24
CA ASN A 269 19.93 30.14 42.00
C ASN A 269 18.50 30.58 41.59
N ALA A 270 17.46 29.79 41.85
CA ALA A 270 16.08 30.09 41.44
C ALA A 270 15.59 31.50 41.83
N SER A 271 15.93 31.97 43.05
CA SER A 271 15.59 33.33 43.50
C SER A 271 16.34 34.40 42.70
N ALA A 272 17.62 34.18 42.40
CA ALA A 272 18.42 35.08 41.58
C ALA A 272 17.92 35.12 40.12
N ILE A 273 17.51 33.97 39.57
CA ILE A 273 16.90 33.88 38.23
C ILE A 273 15.58 34.66 38.19
N ALA A 274 14.71 34.48 39.19
CA ALA A 274 13.45 35.21 39.26
C ALA A 274 13.67 36.74 39.35
N GLN A 275 14.66 37.17 40.13
CA GLN A 275 15.04 38.59 40.22
C GLN A 275 15.60 39.10 38.89
N ALA A 276 16.50 38.36 38.25
CA ALA A 276 17.06 38.72 36.95
C ALA A 276 15.98 38.87 35.86
N LEU A 277 14.99 37.97 35.83
CA LEU A 277 13.85 38.09 34.91
C LEU A 277 13.02 39.35 35.21
N ALA A 278 12.76 39.65 36.49
CA ALA A 278 12.04 40.86 36.89
C ALA A 278 12.80 42.13 36.47
N ASP A 279 14.10 42.18 36.74
CA ASP A 279 14.97 43.30 36.40
C ASP A 279 15.06 43.52 34.88
N TYR A 280 15.03 42.43 34.10
CA TYR A 280 15.01 42.47 32.64
C TYR A 280 13.64 42.90 32.05
N GLY A 281 12.57 42.90 32.86
CA GLY A 281 11.24 43.37 32.44
C GLY A 281 10.20 42.28 32.14
N PHE A 282 10.43 41.04 32.61
CA PHE A 282 9.37 40.02 32.64
C PHE A 282 8.29 40.39 33.67
N THR A 283 7.04 40.12 33.32
CA THR A 283 5.91 40.30 34.25
C THR A 283 5.93 39.23 35.34
N ILE A 284 5.33 39.53 36.49
CA ILE A 284 5.22 38.54 37.58
C ILE A 284 4.51 37.26 37.14
N THR A 285 3.53 37.37 36.23
CA THR A 285 2.82 36.23 35.65
C THR A 285 3.74 35.35 34.82
N GLU A 286 4.57 35.94 33.95
CA GLU A 286 5.55 35.20 33.16
C GLU A 286 6.60 34.52 34.06
N ILE A 287 7.10 35.22 35.08
CA ILE A 287 8.09 34.65 36.02
C ILE A 287 7.51 33.46 36.77
N ASN A 288 6.26 33.58 37.25
CA ASN A 288 5.58 32.48 37.93
C ASN A 288 5.37 31.27 37.01
N PHE A 289 5.08 31.51 35.73
CA PHE A 289 4.98 30.44 34.73
C PHE A 289 6.34 29.77 34.48
N LEU A 290 7.36 30.56 34.15
CA LEU A 290 8.73 30.12 33.82
C LEU A 290 9.43 29.42 34.99
N ARG A 291 9.00 29.69 36.24
CA ARG A 291 9.50 29.00 37.42
C ARG A 291 9.29 27.50 37.34
N TYR A 292 8.15 27.06 36.78
CA TYR A 292 7.75 25.65 36.76
C TYR A 292 7.64 25.05 35.36
N ASN A 293 7.85 25.84 34.31
CA ASN A 293 7.64 25.45 32.91
C ASN A 293 8.76 25.99 32.02
N PRO A 294 9.02 25.39 30.86
CA PRO A 294 9.89 25.99 29.85
C PRO A 294 9.28 27.29 29.31
N ALA A 295 10.11 28.15 28.74
CA ALA A 295 9.59 29.33 28.03
C ALA A 295 8.67 28.94 26.86
N LEU A 296 7.63 29.75 26.67
CA LEU A 296 6.59 29.53 25.66
C LEU A 296 7.16 29.66 24.25
N ILE A 297 6.88 28.65 23.44
CA ILE A 297 7.07 28.68 21.99
C ILE A 297 5.98 29.57 21.39
N ASP A 298 6.34 30.40 20.41
CA ASP A 298 5.45 31.40 19.77
C ASP A 298 4.83 32.38 20.79
N ALA A 299 5.58 32.71 21.85
CA ALA A 299 5.19 33.76 22.78
C ALA A 299 4.90 35.08 22.05
N TYR A 300 4.02 35.90 22.64
CA TYR A 300 3.65 37.21 22.07
C TYR A 300 3.00 37.12 20.69
N SER A 301 2.41 35.98 20.36
CA SER A 301 1.73 35.74 19.10
C SER A 301 0.33 35.19 19.32
N ASP A 302 -0.58 35.57 18.42
CA ASP A 302 -1.91 34.97 18.27
C ASP A 302 -1.85 33.94 17.15
N VAL A 303 -1.51 32.71 17.53
CA VAL A 303 -1.37 31.58 16.60
C VAL A 303 -2.69 31.29 15.85
N PRO A 304 -3.87 31.25 16.50
CA PRO A 304 -5.14 31.05 15.79
C PRO A 304 -5.39 32.06 14.66
N ASN A 305 -5.05 33.34 14.85
CA ASN A 305 -5.22 34.37 13.83
C ASN A 305 -3.96 34.62 12.97
N CYS A 306 -2.86 33.92 13.28
CA CYS A 306 -1.54 34.08 12.69
C CYS A 306 -1.08 35.55 12.65
N LYS A 307 -0.96 36.15 13.84
CA LYS A 307 -0.51 37.54 14.04
C LYS A 307 0.51 37.63 15.17
N TYR A 308 1.43 38.58 15.03
CA TYR A 308 2.27 39.02 16.14
C TYR A 308 1.50 40.02 17.02
N LEU A 309 1.49 39.81 18.34
CA LEU A 309 0.76 40.61 19.32
C LEU A 309 1.68 41.00 20.49
N PRO A 310 2.57 41.98 20.29
CA PRO A 310 3.37 42.52 21.38
C PRO A 310 2.45 43.27 22.36
N ASP A 311 2.78 43.22 23.66
CA ASP A 311 2.06 43.97 24.68
C ASP A 311 2.57 45.42 24.82
N SER A 312 2.05 46.15 25.83
CA SER A 312 2.39 47.56 26.07
C SER A 312 3.89 47.85 26.24
N ARG A 313 4.73 46.85 26.52
CA ARG A 313 6.18 47.00 26.64
C ARG A 313 6.83 47.50 25.35
N ILE A 314 6.21 47.31 24.18
CA ILE A 314 6.73 47.83 22.90
C ILE A 314 6.85 49.36 22.90
N ASN A 315 5.98 50.04 23.65
CA ASN A 315 5.95 51.50 23.76
C ASN A 315 6.85 52.02 24.90
N ASN A 316 7.43 51.15 25.73
CA ASN A 316 8.28 51.55 26.84
C ASN A 316 9.74 51.72 26.34
N PRO A 317 10.32 52.93 26.32
CA PRO A 317 11.67 53.16 25.81
C PRO A 317 12.75 52.40 26.61
N ASN A 318 12.51 52.09 27.89
CA ASN A 318 13.44 51.38 28.77
C ASN A 318 13.28 49.86 28.75
N SER A 319 12.23 49.33 28.09
CA SER A 319 12.02 47.89 27.96
C SER A 319 12.89 47.32 26.84
N PRO A 320 13.58 46.17 27.02
CA PRO A 320 14.28 45.50 25.94
C PRO A 320 13.36 44.67 25.01
N PHE A 321 12.09 44.50 25.38
CA PHE A 321 11.12 43.69 24.62
C PHE A 321 10.71 44.37 23.31
N PHE A 322 10.49 43.54 22.27
CA PHE A 322 9.86 43.91 21.00
C PHE A 322 10.62 44.98 20.19
N LYS A 323 11.95 45.00 20.32
CA LYS A 323 12.82 45.98 19.70
C LYS A 323 13.98 45.33 18.97
N ASP A 324 14.47 46.02 17.95
CA ASP A 324 15.74 45.72 17.31
C ASP A 324 16.94 46.07 18.20
N CYS A 325 18.14 45.77 17.70
CA CYS A 325 19.37 45.95 18.46
C CYS A 325 19.69 47.43 18.75
N GLY A 326 19.08 48.35 18.00
CA GLY A 326 19.17 49.78 18.23
C GLY A 326 18.17 50.30 19.26
N GLY A 327 17.36 49.42 19.87
CA GLY A 327 16.28 49.80 20.77
C GLY A 327 15.05 50.36 20.04
N THR A 328 14.98 50.22 18.72
CA THR A 328 13.83 50.68 17.93
C THR A 328 12.73 49.62 17.96
N PRO A 329 11.47 49.96 18.27
CA PRO A 329 10.36 49.02 18.22
C PRO A 329 10.22 48.33 16.87
N TYR A 330 10.04 47.00 16.86
CA TYR A 330 9.80 46.27 15.62
C TYR A 330 8.50 46.73 14.96
N SER A 331 8.55 46.95 13.64
CA SER A 331 7.38 47.28 12.81
C SER A 331 6.83 46.03 12.12
N VAL A 332 6.46 45.01 12.90
CA VAL A 332 6.01 43.72 12.38
C VAL A 332 4.61 43.83 11.77
N THR A 333 4.50 43.45 10.51
CA THR A 333 3.22 43.34 9.81
C THR A 333 2.67 41.91 9.86
N THR A 334 1.40 41.73 9.49
CA THR A 334 0.84 40.38 9.30
C THR A 334 1.56 39.61 8.19
N SER A 335 2.07 40.30 7.15
CA SER A 335 2.89 39.69 6.10
C SER A 335 4.20 39.14 6.63
N ASP A 336 4.87 39.85 7.53
CA ASP A 336 6.14 39.39 8.09
C ASP A 336 5.93 38.13 8.96
N TYR A 337 4.90 38.13 9.81
CA TYR A 337 4.59 36.96 10.64
C TYR A 337 4.17 35.74 9.79
N ARG A 338 3.48 35.97 8.67
CA ARG A 338 3.05 34.90 7.73
C ARG A 338 4.10 34.57 6.67
N ASN A 339 5.25 35.22 6.68
CA ASN A 339 6.33 34.92 5.75
C ASN A 339 6.83 33.49 6.02
N ILE A 340 7.00 32.70 4.97
CA ILE A 340 7.42 31.30 5.09
C ILE A 340 8.79 31.19 5.79
N MET A 341 9.65 32.20 5.68
CA MET A 341 11.00 32.26 6.26
C MET A 341 11.06 32.83 7.70
N ALA A 342 9.94 33.17 8.33
CA ALA A 342 9.94 34.00 9.55
C ALA A 342 10.08 33.28 10.92
N TYR A 343 10.15 31.95 10.93
CA TYR A 343 10.04 31.17 12.19
C TYR A 343 8.82 31.54 13.04
N SER A 344 7.67 31.84 12.42
CA SER A 344 6.37 31.78 13.12
C SER A 344 5.90 30.35 13.29
N ASN A 345 4.82 30.14 14.04
CA ASN A 345 4.19 28.83 14.18
C ASN A 345 4.03 28.15 12.80
N SER A 346 4.32 26.85 12.71
CA SER A 346 4.42 26.18 11.42
C SER A 346 3.11 26.22 10.61
N THR A 347 1.96 26.35 11.28
CA THR A 347 0.65 26.42 10.62
C THR A 347 0.35 27.82 10.03
N CYS A 348 1.21 28.82 10.26
CA CYS A 348 0.94 30.23 9.92
C CYS A 348 1.67 30.76 8.68
N GLY A 349 2.67 30.07 8.16
CA GLY A 349 3.35 30.50 6.92
C GLY A 349 2.40 30.43 5.72
N ARG A 350 2.40 31.47 4.88
CA ARG A 350 1.46 31.59 3.74
C ARG A 350 2.10 32.01 2.43
N PHE A 351 3.14 32.86 2.45
CA PHE A 351 3.72 33.37 1.22
C PHE A 351 5.16 33.84 1.40
N PHE A 352 5.79 34.12 0.27
CA PHE A 352 7.06 34.83 0.14
C PHE A 352 6.82 36.22 -0.45
N THR A 353 7.72 37.17 -0.20
CA THR A 353 7.65 38.52 -0.78
C THR A 353 8.11 38.56 -2.23
N THR A 354 7.85 39.67 -2.93
CA THR A 354 8.34 39.89 -4.30
C THR A 354 9.87 39.91 -4.33
N GLY A 355 10.51 40.55 -3.35
CA GLY A 355 11.96 40.56 -3.22
C GLY A 355 12.56 39.16 -2.99
N GLN A 356 11.91 38.33 -2.18
CA GLN A 356 12.31 36.92 -2.01
C GLN A 356 12.17 36.14 -3.33
N ALA A 357 11.07 36.33 -4.07
CA ALA A 357 10.86 35.68 -5.36
C ALA A 357 11.94 36.05 -6.40
N ILE A 358 12.29 37.33 -6.49
CA ILE A 358 13.36 37.82 -7.37
C ILE A 358 14.71 37.21 -6.96
N ARG A 359 15.03 37.25 -5.66
CA ARG A 359 16.27 36.67 -5.13
C ARG A 359 16.38 35.18 -5.46
N VAL A 360 15.28 34.43 -5.37
CA VAL A 360 15.23 33.00 -5.75
C VAL A 360 15.60 32.82 -7.23
N HIS A 361 14.99 33.59 -8.14
CA HIS A 361 15.31 33.50 -9.58
C HIS A 361 16.74 33.87 -9.91
N GLU A 362 17.29 34.90 -9.25
CA GLU A 362 18.68 35.31 -9.40
C GLU A 362 19.64 34.23 -8.87
N ALA A 363 19.31 33.60 -7.73
CA ALA A 363 20.08 32.50 -7.17
C ALA A 363 20.07 31.26 -8.09
N ILE A 364 18.90 30.93 -8.66
CA ILE A 364 18.76 29.86 -9.64
C ILE A 364 19.63 30.18 -10.86
N THR A 365 19.50 31.37 -11.43
CA THR A 365 20.25 31.78 -12.64
C THR A 365 21.76 31.75 -12.40
N ALA A 366 22.23 32.23 -11.25
CA ALA A 366 23.65 32.25 -10.91
C ALA A 366 24.26 30.85 -10.70
N ASN A 367 23.44 29.86 -10.30
CA ASN A 367 23.89 28.49 -10.00
C ASN A 367 23.30 27.45 -10.95
N ASP A 368 22.72 27.88 -12.08
CA ASP A 368 21.89 27.02 -12.94
C ASP A 368 22.71 25.83 -13.43
N SER A 369 23.85 26.09 -14.09
CA SER A 369 24.72 25.06 -14.66
C SER A 369 25.37 24.13 -13.64
N LEU A 370 25.40 24.50 -12.35
CA LEU A 370 26.08 23.74 -11.29
C LEU A 370 25.12 22.89 -10.46
N VAL A 371 23.93 23.42 -10.17
CA VAL A 371 23.03 22.87 -9.15
C VAL A 371 21.64 22.60 -9.70
N PHE A 372 21.04 23.56 -10.39
CA PHE A 372 19.61 23.54 -10.69
C PHE A 372 19.27 22.95 -12.05
N ASN A 373 20.07 23.21 -13.09
CA ASN A 373 19.87 22.68 -14.44
C ASN A 373 19.71 21.15 -14.47
N PRO A 374 20.49 20.33 -13.71
CA PRO A 374 20.30 18.88 -13.69
C PRO A 374 18.91 18.45 -13.21
N VAL A 375 18.27 19.23 -12.33
CA VAL A 375 16.97 18.89 -11.72
C VAL A 375 15.80 19.65 -12.32
N THR A 376 16.06 20.56 -13.26
CA THR A 376 15.02 21.26 -14.03
C THR A 376 14.29 20.27 -14.92
N SER A 377 12.96 20.31 -14.90
CA SER A 377 12.13 19.46 -15.75
C SER A 377 11.95 20.10 -17.12
N HIS A 378 12.14 19.30 -18.17
CA HIS A 378 11.70 19.64 -19.52
C HIS A 378 10.26 19.18 -19.80
N LYS A 379 9.71 18.33 -18.91
CA LYS A 379 8.35 17.80 -18.98
C LYS A 379 7.41 18.71 -18.18
N VAL A 380 7.01 19.82 -18.79
CA VAL A 380 6.12 20.82 -18.15
C VAL A 380 4.64 20.40 -18.21
N VAL A 381 4.26 19.55 -19.16
CA VAL A 381 2.98 18.84 -19.19
C VAL A 381 3.27 17.36 -18.93
N ASP A 382 2.46 16.70 -18.11
CA ASP A 382 2.66 15.30 -17.72
C ASP A 382 1.29 14.65 -17.52
N LEU A 383 0.72 14.17 -18.62
CA LEU A 383 -0.56 13.50 -18.75
C LEU A 383 -0.43 12.01 -18.48
N TYR A 384 -1.16 11.51 -17.50
CA TYR A 384 -1.12 10.11 -17.15
C TYR A 384 -2.49 9.50 -16.89
N VAL A 385 -2.56 8.19 -17.07
CA VAL A 385 -3.64 7.32 -16.61
C VAL A 385 -3.02 6.36 -15.62
N ARG A 386 -3.65 6.14 -14.46
CA ARG A 386 -3.04 5.29 -13.44
C ARG A 386 -3.11 3.81 -13.79
N ASP A 387 -2.01 3.08 -13.57
CA ASP A 387 -1.97 1.61 -13.66
C ASP A 387 -2.78 0.91 -12.57
N MET A 388 -2.89 1.57 -11.41
CA MET A 388 -3.63 1.12 -10.22
C MET A 388 -3.97 2.32 -9.33
N ASP A 389 -4.76 2.11 -8.28
CA ASP A 389 -5.17 3.18 -7.37
C ASP A 389 -4.01 3.96 -6.73
N THR A 390 -2.89 3.30 -6.43
CA THR A 390 -1.68 3.90 -5.86
C THR A 390 -0.65 4.40 -6.88
N ASP A 391 -0.94 4.34 -8.19
CA ASP A 391 -0.03 4.88 -9.19
C ASP A 391 -0.06 6.43 -9.20
N ILE A 392 1.11 7.00 -9.51
CA ILE A 392 1.46 8.41 -9.40
C ILE A 392 1.93 8.96 -10.75
N GLY A 393 1.95 8.11 -11.77
CA GLY A 393 2.56 8.37 -13.06
C GLY A 393 4.09 8.44 -12.96
N GLN A 394 4.70 7.67 -12.04
CA GLN A 394 6.15 7.54 -12.01
C GLN A 394 6.59 6.66 -13.19
N GLU A 395 7.66 7.06 -13.89
CA GLU A 395 8.13 6.40 -15.09
C GLU A 395 9.62 6.00 -14.91
N PRO A 396 9.95 4.71 -14.76
CA PRO A 396 9.04 3.56 -14.73
C PRO A 396 8.31 3.40 -13.39
N ASN A 397 7.09 2.85 -13.42
CA ASN A 397 6.31 2.48 -12.25
C ASN A 397 6.98 1.30 -11.53
N ILE A 398 7.50 1.58 -10.33
CA ILE A 398 8.17 0.61 -9.45
C ILE A 398 7.31 0.20 -8.25
N HIS A 399 6.08 0.71 -8.16
CA HIS A 399 5.26 0.59 -6.96
C HIS A 399 4.40 -0.67 -6.94
N THR A 400 4.32 -1.37 -8.07
CA THR A 400 3.44 -2.53 -8.22
C THR A 400 3.97 -3.53 -9.21
N GLU A 401 3.61 -4.79 -8.95
CA GLU A 401 3.73 -5.90 -9.87
C GLU A 401 2.41 -6.15 -10.63
N ILE A 402 1.31 -5.58 -10.15
CA ILE A 402 -0.01 -5.59 -10.78
C ILE A 402 -0.23 -4.24 -11.47
N PHE A 403 0.03 -4.19 -12.77
CA PHE A 403 -0.07 -2.98 -13.60
C PHE A 403 -1.22 -3.05 -14.63
N TRP A 404 -2.05 -4.09 -14.55
CA TRP A 404 -3.23 -4.31 -15.42
C TRP A 404 -4.55 -4.09 -14.68
N ASP A 405 -4.55 -3.38 -13.56
CA ASP A 405 -5.75 -3.13 -12.76
C ASP A 405 -6.07 -1.64 -12.64
N SER A 406 -5.98 -0.92 -13.76
CA SER A 406 -6.28 0.50 -13.80
C SER A 406 -7.70 0.78 -13.30
N GLN A 407 -7.81 1.65 -12.29
CA GLN A 407 -9.09 2.17 -11.80
C GLN A 407 -9.50 3.45 -12.53
N ASP A 408 -8.61 4.04 -13.32
CA ASP A 408 -8.91 5.18 -14.18
C ASP A 408 -9.51 4.75 -15.53
N ILE A 409 -9.57 3.45 -15.81
CA ILE A 409 -10.33 2.86 -16.92
C ILE A 409 -11.51 2.10 -16.33
N TRP A 410 -12.74 2.37 -16.77
CA TRP A 410 -13.88 1.55 -16.34
C TRP A 410 -14.96 1.48 -17.42
N VAL A 411 -15.81 0.46 -17.30
CA VAL A 411 -16.90 0.17 -18.25
C VAL A 411 -18.23 0.21 -17.52
N ARG A 412 -19.22 0.82 -18.16
CA ARG A 412 -20.61 0.90 -17.69
C ARG A 412 -21.57 0.36 -18.75
N LYS A 413 -22.63 -0.32 -18.28
CA LYS A 413 -23.69 -0.86 -19.15
C LYS A 413 -24.73 0.21 -19.53
N GLN A 414 -24.72 1.38 -18.89
CA GLN A 414 -25.57 2.52 -19.22
C GLN A 414 -24.73 3.80 -19.16
N ASN A 415 -25.18 4.86 -19.81
CA ASN A 415 -24.55 6.17 -19.72
C ASN A 415 -24.99 6.87 -18.43
N ASP A 416 -24.46 6.42 -17.30
CA ASP A 416 -24.67 7.03 -15.98
C ASP A 416 -23.70 8.19 -15.69
N GLY A 417 -22.98 8.66 -16.72
CA GLY A 417 -21.99 9.72 -16.60
C GLY A 417 -20.82 9.31 -15.71
N ILE A 418 -20.36 10.24 -14.86
CA ILE A 418 -19.25 10.00 -13.91
C ILE A 418 -19.72 9.73 -12.47
N LEU A 419 -21.04 9.58 -12.27
CA LEU A 419 -21.62 9.33 -10.94
C LEU A 419 -21.22 7.95 -10.40
N ASN A 420 -21.11 6.97 -11.29
CA ASN A 420 -20.68 5.62 -10.95
C ASN A 420 -19.41 5.26 -11.71
N GLN A 421 -18.31 5.13 -10.96
CA GLN A 421 -16.98 4.83 -11.50
C GLN A 421 -16.56 3.38 -11.25
N GLN A 422 -17.52 2.54 -10.83
CA GLN A 422 -17.27 1.12 -10.61
C GLN A 422 -17.21 0.39 -11.95
N HIS A 423 -16.18 -0.41 -12.15
CA HIS A 423 -16.09 -1.24 -13.35
C HIS A 423 -17.18 -2.33 -13.37
N GLN A 424 -17.67 -2.63 -14.57
CA GLN A 424 -18.60 -3.73 -14.86
C GLN A 424 -18.09 -4.48 -16.09
N ASN A 425 -18.30 -5.80 -16.13
CA ASN A 425 -18.07 -6.53 -17.36
C ASN A 425 -18.99 -5.98 -18.47
N PRO A 426 -18.45 -5.69 -19.68
CA PRO A 426 -19.27 -5.32 -20.82
C PRO A 426 -20.27 -6.42 -21.18
N VAL A 427 -21.42 -6.05 -21.72
CA VAL A 427 -22.44 -7.00 -22.17
C VAL A 427 -22.76 -6.76 -23.62
N TYR A 428 -22.79 -7.82 -24.43
CA TYR A 428 -23.26 -7.73 -25.81
C TYR A 428 -24.74 -7.34 -25.86
N LYS A 429 -25.06 -6.42 -26.77
CA LYS A 429 -26.42 -5.92 -26.97
C LYS A 429 -26.71 -5.89 -28.46
N THR A 430 -27.87 -6.42 -28.83
CA THR A 430 -28.41 -6.26 -30.19
C THR A 430 -28.85 -4.83 -30.47
N SER A 431 -29.14 -4.05 -29.42
CA SER A 431 -29.45 -2.63 -29.47
C SER A 431 -28.94 -1.90 -28.22
N GLY A 432 -28.27 -0.77 -28.41
CA GLY A 432 -27.63 0.01 -27.35
C GLY A 432 -26.12 -0.26 -27.22
N LYS A 433 -25.44 0.50 -26.37
CA LYS A 433 -23.98 0.48 -26.24
C LYS A 433 -23.55 0.16 -24.81
N ASN A 434 -22.27 -0.19 -24.65
CA ASN A 434 -21.55 -0.04 -23.39
C ASN A 434 -20.75 1.27 -23.46
N TYR A 435 -20.32 1.78 -22.31
CA TYR A 435 -19.61 3.04 -22.21
C TYR A 435 -18.28 2.82 -21.50
N VAL A 436 -17.18 3.12 -22.17
CA VAL A 436 -15.84 3.06 -21.60
C VAL A 436 -15.44 4.47 -21.19
N TYR A 437 -15.01 4.62 -19.95
CA TYR A 437 -14.54 5.89 -19.42
C TYR A 437 -13.06 5.75 -19.09
N VAL A 438 -12.30 6.79 -19.44
CA VAL A 438 -10.88 6.90 -19.10
C VAL A 438 -10.65 8.25 -18.43
N ARG A 439 -10.12 8.23 -17.23
CA ARG A 439 -9.65 9.43 -16.54
C ARG A 439 -8.20 9.69 -16.90
N VAL A 440 -7.95 10.85 -17.48
CA VAL A 440 -6.61 11.39 -17.74
C VAL A 440 -6.35 12.50 -16.74
N SER A 441 -5.20 12.48 -16.09
CA SER A 441 -4.78 13.49 -15.11
C SER A 441 -3.53 14.21 -15.59
N ASN A 442 -3.36 15.48 -15.24
CA ASN A 442 -2.15 16.24 -15.52
C ASN A 442 -1.39 16.51 -14.22
N LYS A 443 -0.25 15.84 -14.01
CA LYS A 443 0.65 16.11 -12.87
C LYS A 443 1.74 17.14 -13.19
N GLY A 444 1.81 17.60 -14.44
CA GLY A 444 2.73 18.64 -14.88
C GLY A 444 2.38 20.00 -14.31
N CYS A 445 3.23 20.97 -14.65
CA CYS A 445 3.20 22.35 -14.17
C CYS A 445 2.53 23.34 -15.15
N SER A 446 2.21 22.88 -16.36
CA SER A 446 1.51 23.64 -17.40
C SER A 446 0.19 22.98 -17.77
N THR A 447 -0.76 23.79 -18.22
CA THR A 447 -2.01 23.26 -18.79
C THR A 447 -1.70 22.51 -20.09
N SER A 448 -2.29 21.33 -20.29
CA SER A 448 -2.10 20.57 -21.54
C SER A 448 -2.68 21.29 -22.75
N SER A 449 -2.17 20.99 -23.94
CA SER A 449 -2.48 21.71 -25.18
C SER A 449 -3.96 21.64 -25.58
N GLY A 450 -4.65 20.58 -25.17
CA GLY A 450 -6.00 20.27 -25.65
C GLY A 450 -6.02 19.67 -27.06
N ASN A 451 -4.86 19.30 -27.61
CA ASN A 451 -4.73 18.65 -28.92
C ASN A 451 -4.26 17.19 -28.82
N ASP A 452 -3.90 16.76 -27.61
CA ASP A 452 -3.44 15.40 -27.29
C ASP A 452 -4.54 14.37 -27.58
N GLN A 453 -4.18 13.20 -28.09
CA GLN A 453 -5.15 12.15 -28.43
C GLN A 453 -5.13 11.03 -27.39
N LEU A 454 -6.29 10.65 -26.89
CA LEU A 454 -6.48 9.43 -26.14
C LEU A 454 -7.01 8.34 -27.09
N LYS A 455 -6.23 7.28 -27.27
CA LYS A 455 -6.64 6.05 -27.94
C LYS A 455 -7.00 4.99 -26.91
N VAL A 456 -8.11 4.29 -27.16
CA VAL A 456 -8.54 3.15 -26.35
C VAL A 456 -8.64 1.94 -27.25
N TYR A 457 -8.06 0.83 -26.81
CA TYR A 457 -8.06 -0.45 -27.50
C TYR A 457 -8.77 -1.49 -26.64
N TRP A 458 -9.32 -2.53 -27.28
CA TRP A 458 -9.83 -3.71 -26.59
C TRP A 458 -9.18 -4.98 -27.14
N ALA A 459 -9.04 -5.98 -26.28
CA ALA A 459 -8.65 -7.35 -26.64
C ALA A 459 -9.45 -8.36 -25.83
N LYS A 460 -9.56 -9.62 -26.27
CA LYS A 460 -10.07 -10.70 -25.41
C LYS A 460 -9.13 -10.90 -24.23
N GLY A 461 -9.68 -11.10 -23.03
CA GLY A 461 -8.90 -11.19 -21.80
C GLY A 461 -7.81 -12.26 -21.88
N ASN A 462 -6.56 -11.85 -21.78
CA ASN A 462 -5.40 -12.73 -21.88
C ASN A 462 -4.33 -12.24 -20.90
N THR A 463 -3.61 -13.15 -20.25
CA THR A 463 -2.50 -12.80 -19.35
C THR A 463 -1.34 -12.13 -20.08
N LEU A 464 -1.21 -12.30 -21.40
CA LEU A 464 -0.14 -11.71 -22.19
C LEU A 464 -0.62 -11.25 -23.58
N LEU A 465 -0.53 -9.94 -23.83
CA LEU A 465 -1.01 -9.27 -25.06
C LEU A 465 0.11 -8.43 -25.69
N LYS A 466 0.86 -9.03 -26.63
CA LYS A 466 2.02 -8.39 -27.29
C LYS A 466 1.62 -7.13 -28.07
N TRP A 467 2.37 -6.06 -27.88
CA TRP A 467 2.20 -4.79 -28.62
C TRP A 467 2.99 -4.78 -29.95
N PRO A 468 2.49 -4.14 -31.02
CA PRO A 468 1.13 -3.62 -31.22
C PRO A 468 0.12 -4.66 -31.72
N GLU A 469 0.62 -5.84 -32.11
CA GLU A 469 -0.13 -6.87 -32.87
C GLU A 469 -1.46 -7.26 -32.23
N TYR A 470 -1.53 -7.45 -30.90
CA TYR A 470 -2.73 -7.87 -30.18
C TYR A 470 -3.70 -6.72 -29.82
N TRP A 471 -3.45 -5.51 -30.32
CA TRP A 471 -4.24 -4.32 -30.01
C TRP A 471 -4.69 -3.57 -31.26
N GLU A 472 -3.85 -3.52 -32.30
CA GLU A 472 -4.14 -2.83 -33.57
C GLU A 472 -4.70 -3.79 -34.64
N GLY A 473 -5.78 -4.50 -34.30
CA GLY A 473 -6.53 -5.38 -35.21
C GLY A 473 -6.28 -6.89 -35.04
N GLY A 474 -5.25 -7.30 -34.30
CA GLY A 474 -5.13 -8.66 -33.74
C GLY A 474 -4.87 -9.82 -34.72
N PRO A 475 -4.35 -10.96 -34.23
CA PRO A 475 -4.45 -12.21 -34.97
C PRO A 475 -5.92 -12.60 -35.11
N VAL A 476 -6.40 -12.71 -36.34
CA VAL A 476 -7.70 -13.29 -36.63
C VAL A 476 -7.54 -14.81 -36.67
N ILE A 477 -8.22 -15.50 -35.76
CA ILE A 477 -8.27 -16.97 -35.82
C ILE A 477 -8.98 -17.34 -37.12
N THR A 478 -8.39 -18.22 -37.93
CA THR A 478 -8.94 -18.62 -39.22
C THR A 478 -8.98 -20.13 -39.35
N PRO A 479 -10.09 -20.72 -39.85
CA PRO A 479 -11.51 -20.35 -39.70
C PRO A 479 -12.11 -20.85 -38.36
N PRO A 480 -13.15 -20.19 -37.83
CA PRO A 480 -13.84 -19.01 -38.37
C PRO A 480 -13.13 -17.69 -37.99
N HIS A 481 -13.28 -16.66 -38.86
CA HIS A 481 -12.65 -15.33 -38.77
C HIS A 481 -13.13 -14.53 -37.55
N ILE A 482 -12.63 -14.88 -36.35
CA ILE A 482 -13.02 -14.27 -35.07
C ILE A 482 -12.06 -13.12 -34.73
N ILE A 483 -12.62 -11.92 -34.50
CA ILE A 483 -11.86 -10.74 -34.08
C ILE A 483 -11.49 -10.88 -32.61
N MET A 484 -10.19 -10.78 -32.29
CA MET A 484 -9.68 -10.94 -30.93
C MET A 484 -9.30 -9.62 -30.26
N SER A 485 -9.19 -8.53 -31.03
CA SER A 485 -8.85 -7.19 -30.56
C SER A 485 -9.16 -6.15 -31.63
N ASP A 486 -9.35 -4.89 -31.23
CA ASP A 486 -9.44 -3.76 -32.16
C ASP A 486 -9.20 -2.42 -31.44
N LEU A 487 -9.00 -1.36 -32.22
CA LEU A 487 -9.12 0.01 -31.74
C LEU A 487 -10.59 0.30 -31.41
N LEU A 488 -10.87 0.60 -30.15
CA LEU A 488 -12.20 1.03 -29.71
C LEU A 488 -12.50 2.44 -30.20
N GLY A 489 -11.53 3.35 -30.10
CA GLY A 489 -11.64 4.69 -30.66
C GLY A 489 -10.53 5.64 -30.24
N SER A 490 -10.53 6.83 -30.85
CA SER A 490 -9.63 7.94 -30.52
C SER A 490 -10.44 9.20 -30.23
N LYS A 491 -10.09 9.92 -29.18
CA LYS A 491 -10.70 11.21 -28.83
C LYS A 491 -9.65 12.21 -28.36
N THR A 492 -9.88 13.47 -28.67
CA THR A 492 -9.04 14.56 -28.19
C THR A 492 -9.24 14.78 -26.69
N ILE A 493 -8.14 14.90 -25.96
CA ILE A 493 -8.11 15.21 -24.53
C ILE A 493 -8.31 16.74 -24.41
N PRO A 494 -9.30 17.22 -23.65
CA PRO A 494 -9.47 18.66 -23.44
C PRO A 494 -8.27 19.23 -22.65
N PRO A 495 -8.02 20.54 -22.69
CA PRO A 495 -6.99 21.16 -21.84
C PRO A 495 -7.21 20.82 -20.37
N ILE A 496 -6.18 20.28 -19.71
CA ILE A 496 -6.19 19.92 -18.30
C ILE A 496 -5.19 20.80 -17.57
N ALA A 497 -5.67 21.61 -16.62
CA ALA A 497 -4.82 22.44 -15.77
C ALA A 497 -3.89 21.58 -14.88
N PRO A 498 -2.78 22.13 -14.37
CA PRO A 498 -1.91 21.45 -13.40
C PRO A 498 -2.71 20.90 -12.21
N GLY A 499 -2.47 19.63 -11.86
CA GLY A 499 -3.21 18.92 -10.80
C GLY A 499 -4.66 18.55 -11.16
N GLY A 500 -5.13 18.95 -12.34
CA GLY A 500 -6.47 18.64 -12.84
C GLY A 500 -6.59 17.26 -13.46
N ASN A 501 -7.82 16.88 -13.80
CA ASN A 501 -8.12 15.69 -14.60
C ASN A 501 -9.33 15.93 -15.50
N ALA A 502 -9.47 15.09 -16.52
CA ALA A 502 -10.65 15.01 -17.37
C ALA A 502 -11.03 13.54 -17.57
N THR A 503 -12.32 13.25 -17.60
CA THR A 503 -12.83 11.90 -17.93
C THR A 503 -13.40 11.91 -19.34
N ILE A 504 -12.83 11.09 -20.22
CA ILE A 504 -13.26 10.93 -21.60
C ILE A 504 -14.09 9.65 -21.73
N MET A 505 -15.26 9.76 -22.35
CA MET A 505 -16.19 8.64 -22.57
C MET A 505 -16.13 8.18 -24.03
N PHE A 506 -16.14 6.86 -24.24
CA PHE A 506 -16.28 6.20 -25.53
C PHE A 506 -17.52 5.30 -25.51
N GLU A 507 -18.22 5.24 -26.64
CA GLU A 507 -19.28 4.26 -26.84
C GLU A 507 -18.70 2.99 -27.45
N TRP A 508 -19.12 1.84 -26.96
CA TRP A 508 -18.55 0.56 -27.37
C TRP A 508 -19.63 -0.46 -27.75
N GLU A 509 -19.55 -0.92 -28.99
CA GLU A 509 -20.21 -2.14 -29.47
C GLU A 509 -19.33 -3.33 -29.16
N VAL A 510 -19.72 -4.07 -28.14
CA VAL A 510 -18.96 -5.22 -27.67
C VAL A 510 -19.17 -6.37 -28.66
N PRO A 511 -18.12 -7.14 -29.02
CA PRO A 511 -18.27 -8.33 -29.86
C PRO A 511 -19.25 -9.36 -29.28
N ASN A 512 -19.88 -10.14 -30.15
CA ASN A 512 -20.86 -11.16 -29.76
C ASN A 512 -20.17 -12.36 -29.07
N PRO A 513 -20.49 -12.68 -27.80
CA PRO A 513 -19.90 -13.81 -27.09
C PRO A 513 -20.09 -15.15 -27.82
N GLN A 514 -21.17 -15.30 -28.59
CA GLN A 514 -21.45 -16.52 -29.33
C GLN A 514 -20.39 -16.84 -30.38
N ASP A 515 -19.68 -15.83 -30.89
CA ASP A 515 -18.63 -16.02 -31.89
C ASP A 515 -17.41 -16.75 -31.28
N TYR A 516 -17.25 -16.73 -29.96
CA TYR A 516 -16.11 -17.31 -29.24
C TYR A 516 -16.39 -18.68 -28.61
N VAL A 517 -17.64 -19.18 -28.65
CA VAL A 517 -18.05 -20.42 -27.97
C VAL A 517 -17.27 -21.65 -28.44
N GLY A 518 -16.81 -21.64 -29.70
CA GLY A 518 -16.00 -22.71 -30.27
C GLY A 518 -14.54 -22.73 -29.80
N ILE A 519 -14.08 -21.64 -29.17
CA ILE A 519 -12.77 -21.54 -28.54
C ILE A 519 -12.89 -21.90 -27.06
N ASN A 520 -13.80 -21.22 -26.36
CA ASN A 520 -14.10 -21.49 -24.97
C ASN A 520 -15.60 -21.22 -24.70
N PRO A 521 -16.32 -22.18 -24.09
CA PRO A 521 -17.75 -22.05 -23.83
C PRO A 521 -18.06 -21.13 -22.64
N ASN A 522 -17.08 -20.87 -21.77
CA ASN A 522 -17.29 -20.11 -20.55
C ASN A 522 -17.31 -18.58 -20.79
N PRO A 523 -17.94 -17.78 -19.90
CA PRO A 523 -17.90 -16.32 -20.00
C PRO A 523 -16.47 -15.79 -20.04
N TRP A 524 -16.11 -15.14 -21.14
CA TRP A 524 -14.76 -14.61 -21.38
C TRP A 524 -14.79 -13.10 -21.46
N SER A 525 -14.10 -12.42 -20.55
CA SER A 525 -14.05 -10.96 -20.47
C SER A 525 -13.13 -10.33 -21.53
N PHE A 526 -12.96 -9.01 -21.41
CA PHE A 526 -12.14 -8.20 -22.29
C PHE A 526 -11.09 -7.44 -21.49
N SER A 527 -9.97 -7.19 -22.15
CA SER A 527 -8.90 -6.34 -21.71
C SER A 527 -8.98 -4.99 -22.44
N LEU A 528 -8.67 -3.89 -21.75
CA LEU A 528 -8.66 -2.53 -22.29
C LEU A 528 -7.31 -1.88 -22.08
N LEU A 529 -6.81 -1.17 -23.09
CA LEU A 529 -5.58 -0.39 -23.02
C LEU A 529 -5.88 1.06 -23.39
N ALA A 530 -5.51 1.99 -22.52
CA ALA A 530 -5.53 3.42 -22.81
C ALA A 530 -4.12 3.86 -23.19
N ARG A 531 -4.00 4.66 -24.25
CA ARG A 531 -2.73 5.22 -24.73
C ARG A 531 -2.90 6.69 -25.09
N ILE A 532 -2.13 7.56 -24.44
CA ILE A 532 -2.08 9.00 -24.71
C ILE A 532 -0.99 9.26 -25.75
N GLU A 533 -1.36 9.91 -26.85
CA GLU A 533 -0.44 10.45 -27.84
C GLU A 533 -0.37 11.97 -27.66
N SER A 534 0.77 12.46 -27.19
CA SER A 534 1.03 13.89 -27.00
C SER A 534 2.40 14.27 -27.57
N ASN A 535 2.47 15.46 -28.17
CA ASN A 535 3.73 16.07 -28.59
C ASN A 535 4.45 16.79 -27.44
N ASP A 536 3.68 17.27 -26.46
CA ASP A 536 4.19 18.02 -25.30
C ASP A 536 4.54 17.08 -24.14
N ASP A 537 4.02 15.86 -24.19
CA ASP A 537 4.28 14.74 -23.27
C ASP A 537 4.43 13.42 -24.05
N PRO A 538 5.53 13.22 -24.78
CA PRO A 538 5.79 11.96 -25.47
C PRO A 538 6.14 10.84 -24.47
N MET A 539 5.99 9.59 -24.91
CA MET A 539 6.43 8.40 -24.18
C MET A 539 7.86 8.57 -23.63
N THR A 540 8.02 8.38 -22.33
CA THR A 540 9.31 8.47 -21.63
C THR A 540 10.34 7.46 -22.15
N LEU A 541 9.91 6.23 -22.44
CA LEU A 541 10.73 5.19 -23.06
C LEU A 541 10.04 4.63 -24.31
N PRO A 542 10.79 4.34 -25.40
CA PRO A 542 10.22 3.75 -26.61
C PRO A 542 9.46 2.45 -26.31
N GLU A 543 8.27 2.33 -26.91
CA GLU A 543 7.45 1.13 -26.80
C GLU A 543 8.13 -0.05 -27.51
N GLY A 544 8.14 -1.22 -26.84
CA GLY A 544 8.59 -2.49 -27.37
C GLY A 544 7.45 -3.50 -27.52
N LEU A 545 7.80 -4.77 -27.75
CA LEU A 545 6.83 -5.87 -27.87
C LEU A 545 6.19 -6.27 -26.53
N ASN A 546 6.90 -6.02 -25.42
CA ASN A 546 6.46 -6.39 -24.08
C ASN A 546 5.54 -5.30 -23.50
N ILE A 547 4.23 -5.59 -23.46
CA ILE A 547 3.23 -4.66 -22.95
C ILE A 547 3.45 -4.30 -21.48
N ALA A 548 3.95 -5.23 -20.65
CA ALA A 548 4.26 -4.97 -19.25
C ALA A 548 5.30 -3.87 -19.11
N LEU A 549 6.34 -3.90 -19.94
CA LEU A 549 7.35 -2.85 -19.96
C LEU A 549 6.79 -1.55 -20.52
N ASN A 550 5.95 -1.58 -21.56
CA ASN A 550 5.37 -0.36 -22.13
C ASN A 550 4.52 0.40 -21.09
N VAL A 551 3.65 -0.32 -20.38
CA VAL A 551 2.79 0.21 -19.32
C VAL A 551 3.63 0.74 -18.16
N LYS A 552 4.55 -0.08 -17.62
CA LYS A 552 5.39 0.36 -16.50
C LYS A 552 6.28 1.54 -16.87
N ASN A 553 6.83 1.57 -18.06
CA ASN A 553 7.80 2.60 -18.44
C ASN A 553 7.18 3.94 -18.82
N ASN A 554 5.89 3.95 -19.18
CA ASN A 554 5.23 5.14 -19.72
C ASN A 554 3.88 5.35 -19.06
N ASN A 555 3.74 6.44 -18.30
CA ASN A 555 2.50 6.75 -17.59
C ASN A 555 1.36 7.21 -18.53
N ASN A 556 1.70 7.45 -19.79
CA ASN A 556 0.79 7.69 -20.89
C ASN A 556 0.03 6.42 -21.32
N ILE A 557 0.44 5.24 -20.85
CA ILE A 557 -0.19 3.96 -21.16
C ILE A 557 -0.70 3.33 -19.87
N ALA A 558 -1.97 2.92 -19.84
CA ALA A 558 -2.53 2.19 -18.71
C ALA A 558 -3.36 1.00 -19.18
N TRP A 559 -3.31 -0.07 -18.40
CA TRP A 559 -3.90 -1.35 -18.76
C TRP A 559 -4.98 -1.78 -17.76
N LYS A 560 -6.09 -2.31 -18.28
CA LYS A 560 -7.16 -2.92 -17.48
C LYS A 560 -7.51 -4.30 -18.01
N ASN A 561 -7.19 -5.33 -17.24
CA ASN A 561 -7.50 -6.73 -17.51
C ASN A 561 -8.22 -7.34 -16.32
N THR A 562 -9.40 -6.79 -16.01
CA THR A 562 -10.19 -7.15 -14.83
C THR A 562 -11.48 -7.86 -15.24
N THR A 563 -11.79 -8.98 -14.61
CA THR A 563 -13.07 -9.69 -14.72
C THR A 563 -13.85 -9.55 -13.42
N VAL A 564 -15.07 -9.02 -13.49
CA VAL A 564 -15.96 -8.91 -12.33
C VAL A 564 -16.82 -10.16 -12.21
N ILE A 565 -16.72 -10.89 -11.10
CA ILE A 565 -17.59 -12.02 -10.77
C ILE A 565 -18.59 -11.56 -9.72
N THR A 566 -19.89 -11.61 -10.03
CA THR A 566 -20.94 -11.24 -9.06
C THR A 566 -21.67 -12.48 -8.58
N VAL A 567 -21.37 -12.91 -7.35
CA VAL A 567 -22.00 -14.05 -6.70
C VAL A 567 -23.27 -13.57 -6.01
N ASN A 568 -24.43 -13.91 -6.58
CA ASN A 568 -25.73 -13.62 -5.98
C ASN A 568 -26.78 -14.66 -6.43
N PRO A 569 -27.88 -14.84 -5.66
CA PRO A 569 -28.86 -15.91 -5.90
C PRO A 569 -29.63 -15.84 -7.23
N ASN A 570 -29.50 -14.76 -7.99
CA ASN A 570 -30.24 -14.57 -9.24
C ASN A 570 -29.38 -14.79 -10.49
N THR A 571 -28.06 -15.02 -10.34
CA THR A 571 -27.15 -15.19 -11.46
C THR A 571 -26.10 -16.24 -11.14
N LEU A 572 -26.14 -17.38 -11.84
CA LEU A 572 -25.12 -18.43 -11.75
C LEU A 572 -23.84 -18.02 -12.51
N ALA A 573 -23.07 -17.11 -11.91
CA ALA A 573 -21.78 -16.66 -12.41
C ALA A 573 -20.73 -16.82 -11.30
N VAL A 574 -20.16 -18.02 -11.23
CA VAL A 574 -19.15 -18.37 -10.21
C VAL A 574 -17.71 -18.14 -10.69
N GLY A 575 -17.51 -17.76 -11.95
CA GLY A 575 -16.18 -17.72 -12.54
C GLY A 575 -16.12 -17.08 -13.92
N GLY A 576 -14.90 -16.98 -14.46
CA GLY A 576 -14.63 -16.39 -15.77
C GLY A 576 -13.44 -17.04 -16.44
N ALA A 577 -13.45 -17.03 -17.77
CA ALA A 577 -12.35 -17.52 -18.59
C ALA A 577 -11.29 -16.45 -18.82
N ILE A 578 -10.03 -16.89 -18.90
CA ILE A 578 -8.88 -16.09 -19.28
C ILE A 578 -8.01 -16.89 -20.25
N ALA A 579 -7.45 -16.23 -21.25
CA ALA A 579 -6.45 -16.86 -22.12
C ALA A 579 -5.05 -16.76 -21.51
N ILE A 580 -4.23 -17.76 -21.78
CA ILE A 580 -2.80 -17.81 -21.48
C ILE A 580 -2.07 -18.08 -22.79
N SER A 581 -1.10 -17.24 -23.14
CA SER A 581 -0.44 -17.30 -24.45
C SER A 581 1.08 -17.27 -24.38
N ASN A 582 1.69 -17.76 -25.46
CA ASN A 582 3.07 -17.51 -25.80
C ASN A 582 3.15 -16.70 -27.11
N PRO A 583 3.25 -15.36 -27.06
CA PRO A 583 3.32 -14.52 -28.26
C PRO A 583 4.75 -14.45 -28.85
N SER A 584 5.69 -15.26 -28.33
CA SER A 584 7.04 -15.35 -28.87
C SER A 584 7.04 -16.26 -30.09
N SER A 585 7.85 -15.92 -31.09
CA SER A 585 8.11 -16.79 -32.26
C SER A 585 8.97 -18.02 -31.92
N SER A 586 9.12 -18.34 -30.63
CA SER A 586 9.91 -19.45 -30.11
C SER A 586 9.13 -20.12 -28.99
N ARG A 587 9.31 -21.44 -28.85
CA ARG A 587 8.77 -22.19 -27.71
C ARG A 587 9.32 -21.63 -26.40
N ARG A 588 8.46 -21.48 -25.40
CA ARG A 588 8.82 -20.97 -24.07
C ARG A 588 8.02 -21.67 -22.99
N SER A 589 8.61 -21.72 -21.80
CA SER A 589 7.97 -22.22 -20.58
C SER A 589 7.62 -21.06 -19.66
N PHE A 590 6.47 -21.18 -18.99
CA PHE A 590 5.94 -20.15 -18.11
C PHE A 590 5.58 -20.70 -16.74
N SER A 591 5.50 -19.80 -15.77
CA SER A 591 4.86 -20.06 -14.49
C SER A 591 3.55 -19.27 -14.40
N LEU A 592 2.50 -19.90 -13.89
CA LEU A 592 1.22 -19.27 -13.59
C LEU A 592 1.01 -19.25 -12.09
N GLU A 593 0.99 -18.05 -11.52
CA GLU A 593 0.76 -17.83 -10.10
C GLU A 593 -0.63 -17.26 -9.88
N LEU A 594 -1.41 -17.90 -9.00
CA LEU A 594 -2.73 -17.45 -8.60
C LEU A 594 -2.72 -17.08 -7.12
N VAL A 595 -3.03 -15.82 -6.82
CA VAL A 595 -2.76 -15.20 -5.52
C VAL A 595 -3.83 -14.20 -5.11
N GLY A 596 -4.20 -14.18 -3.84
CA GLY A 596 -5.06 -13.15 -3.27
C GLY A 596 -4.32 -11.83 -3.05
N ASP A 597 -5.02 -10.70 -3.16
CA ASP A 597 -4.40 -9.38 -2.98
C ASP A 597 -4.04 -9.12 -1.50
N GLU A 598 -2.75 -8.91 -1.23
CA GLU A 598 -2.21 -8.70 0.12
C GLU A 598 -2.69 -7.39 0.78
N ARG A 599 -3.24 -6.44 -0.02
CA ARG A 599 -3.77 -5.17 0.48
C ARG A 599 -5.15 -5.34 1.11
N GLU A 600 -5.80 -6.49 0.89
CA GLU A 600 -7.09 -6.76 1.48
C GLU A 600 -7.00 -7.09 2.96
N SER A 601 -8.02 -6.66 3.71
CA SER A 601 -8.22 -7.05 5.10
C SER A 601 -9.34 -8.07 5.23
N GLY A 602 -9.42 -8.72 6.40
CA GLY A 602 -10.40 -9.77 6.68
C GLY A 602 -9.97 -11.15 6.16
N LYS A 603 -10.93 -12.08 6.10
CA LYS A 603 -10.67 -13.44 5.62
C LYS A 603 -10.31 -13.40 4.12
N PRO A 604 -9.24 -14.07 3.69
CA PRO A 604 -8.85 -14.09 2.28
C PRO A 604 -9.76 -15.04 1.48
N ILE A 605 -9.86 -14.79 0.17
CA ILE A 605 -10.78 -15.52 -0.72
C ILE A 605 -10.52 -17.03 -0.74
N TYR A 606 -9.26 -17.47 -0.74
CA TYR A 606 -8.88 -18.89 -0.76
C TYR A 606 -9.17 -19.64 0.54
N GLN A 607 -9.63 -18.95 1.60
CA GLN A 607 -10.13 -19.57 2.83
C GLN A 607 -11.66 -19.54 2.93
N GLU A 608 -12.33 -18.69 2.15
CA GLU A 608 -13.79 -18.56 2.18
C GLU A 608 -14.46 -19.22 0.97
N ALA A 609 -13.72 -19.43 -0.11
CA ALA A 609 -14.18 -20.09 -1.32
C ALA A 609 -13.18 -21.16 -1.78
N GLU A 610 -13.72 -22.25 -2.33
CA GLU A 610 -12.95 -23.17 -3.17
C GLU A 610 -12.67 -22.48 -4.51
N ILE A 611 -11.38 -22.33 -4.83
CA ILE A 611 -10.94 -21.74 -6.09
C ILE A 611 -10.56 -22.87 -7.03
N GLY A 612 -11.31 -23.04 -8.11
CA GLY A 612 -11.04 -24.06 -9.12
C GLY A 612 -10.49 -23.46 -10.40
N ILE A 613 -9.51 -24.13 -11.00
CA ILE A 613 -8.92 -23.80 -12.30
C ILE A 613 -9.18 -24.99 -13.22
N GLU A 614 -9.98 -24.78 -14.25
CA GLU A 614 -10.23 -25.76 -15.29
C GLU A 614 -9.50 -25.34 -16.57
N MET A 615 -8.57 -26.18 -17.01
CA MET A 615 -7.71 -25.94 -18.16
C MET A 615 -8.32 -26.53 -19.42
N ASP A 616 -8.16 -25.85 -20.55
CA ASP A 616 -8.37 -26.53 -21.82
C ASP A 616 -7.27 -27.56 -22.11
N SER A 617 -7.45 -28.31 -23.20
CA SER A 617 -6.49 -29.35 -23.58
C SER A 617 -5.10 -28.80 -23.92
N ILE A 618 -4.98 -27.57 -24.41
CA ILE A 618 -3.68 -26.99 -24.79
C ILE A 618 -2.90 -26.67 -23.52
N LEU A 619 -3.54 -25.97 -22.57
CA LEU A 619 -2.91 -25.60 -21.30
C LEU A 619 -2.56 -26.82 -20.46
N PHE A 620 -3.48 -27.78 -20.35
CA PHE A 620 -3.24 -29.02 -19.61
C PHE A 620 -2.07 -29.81 -20.20
N ASN A 621 -2.04 -30.01 -21.53
CA ASN A 621 -0.94 -30.72 -22.18
C ASN A 621 0.40 -29.98 -22.07
N GLY A 622 0.38 -28.63 -22.04
CA GLY A 622 1.57 -27.82 -21.81
C GLY A 622 2.13 -28.00 -20.40
N TRP A 623 1.25 -28.05 -19.39
CA TRP A 623 1.62 -28.32 -18.01
C TRP A 623 2.05 -29.78 -17.79
N GLU A 624 1.39 -30.75 -18.42
CA GLU A 624 1.74 -32.17 -18.38
C GLU A 624 3.14 -32.43 -18.94
N LYS A 625 3.50 -31.80 -20.07
CA LYS A 625 4.86 -31.86 -20.62
C LYS A 625 5.90 -31.27 -19.67
N GLY A 626 5.51 -30.28 -18.86
CA GLY A 626 6.30 -29.71 -17.77
C GLY A 626 6.44 -30.61 -16.54
N GLY A 627 5.87 -31.82 -16.57
CA GLY A 627 5.87 -32.75 -15.45
C GLY A 627 4.81 -32.43 -14.39
N GLU A 628 3.83 -31.59 -14.73
CA GLU A 628 2.77 -31.14 -13.83
C GLU A 628 3.28 -30.53 -12.51
N SER A 629 4.43 -29.86 -12.57
CA SER A 629 5.07 -29.27 -11.40
C SER A 629 4.27 -28.07 -10.86
N GLY A 630 4.27 -27.90 -9.54
CA GLY A 630 3.55 -26.82 -8.88
C GLY A 630 3.40 -27.02 -7.37
N ILE A 631 2.77 -26.05 -6.72
CA ILE A 631 2.45 -26.10 -5.28
C ILE A 631 1.05 -25.55 -4.99
N ASN A 632 0.53 -25.88 -3.81
CA ASN A 632 -0.75 -25.38 -3.29
C ASN A 632 -1.96 -25.70 -4.19
N TYR A 633 -1.94 -26.85 -4.86
CA TYR A 633 -3.07 -27.37 -5.63
C TYR A 633 -3.48 -28.78 -5.18
N GLY A 634 -4.76 -29.09 -5.34
CA GLY A 634 -5.34 -30.43 -5.21
C GLY A 634 -5.90 -30.89 -6.56
N ARG A 635 -5.76 -32.19 -6.85
CA ARG A 635 -6.36 -32.81 -8.04
C ARG A 635 -7.85 -33.03 -7.83
N THR A 636 -8.61 -32.99 -8.92
CA THR A 636 -10.01 -33.42 -8.94
C THR A 636 -10.17 -34.67 -9.81
N ALA A 637 -11.35 -35.28 -9.81
CA ALA A 637 -11.66 -36.40 -10.71
C ALA A 637 -11.62 -36.00 -12.20
N ASN A 638 -11.79 -34.71 -12.52
CA ASN A 638 -11.49 -34.18 -13.85
C ASN A 638 -10.00 -33.82 -13.88
N GLU A 639 -9.21 -34.56 -14.66
CA GLU A 639 -7.76 -34.38 -14.77
C GLU A 639 -7.35 -32.94 -15.14
N LYS A 640 -8.18 -32.24 -15.92
CA LYS A 640 -7.95 -30.86 -16.36
C LYS A 640 -8.40 -29.80 -15.36
N ARG A 641 -8.96 -30.22 -14.23
CA ARG A 641 -9.39 -29.33 -13.16
C ARG A 641 -8.59 -29.58 -11.89
N ILE A 642 -8.07 -28.49 -11.35
CA ILE A 642 -7.40 -28.45 -10.05
C ILE A 642 -8.08 -27.42 -9.14
N ILE A 643 -7.86 -27.54 -7.84
CA ILE A 643 -8.35 -26.60 -6.83
C ILE A 643 -7.20 -26.03 -6.01
N ALA A 644 -7.30 -24.78 -5.56
CA ALA A 644 -6.35 -24.19 -4.64
C ALA A 644 -6.51 -24.78 -3.24
N THR A 645 -5.38 -25.18 -2.63
CA THR A 645 -5.33 -25.66 -1.23
C THR A 645 -4.76 -24.62 -0.26
N GLY A 646 -4.37 -23.45 -0.77
CA GLY A 646 -3.84 -22.32 -0.01
C GLY A 646 -3.68 -21.07 -0.88
N ASN A 647 -2.94 -20.06 -0.39
CA ASN A 647 -2.55 -18.92 -1.21
C ASN A 647 -1.43 -19.32 -2.19
N ASN A 648 -1.20 -18.49 -3.22
CA ASN A 648 -0.11 -18.67 -4.19
C ASN A 648 -0.13 -20.09 -4.78
N LEU A 649 -1.25 -20.49 -5.38
CA LEU A 649 -1.26 -21.67 -6.24
C LEU A 649 -0.32 -21.39 -7.40
N LEU A 650 0.64 -22.28 -7.62
CA LEU A 650 1.66 -22.13 -8.65
C LEU A 650 1.62 -23.33 -9.58
N LEU A 651 1.49 -23.07 -10.88
CA LEU A 651 1.77 -24.03 -11.95
C LEU A 651 3.11 -23.66 -12.56
N GLU A 652 4.06 -24.59 -12.55
CA GLU A 652 5.38 -24.41 -13.11
C GLU A 652 5.54 -25.14 -14.44
N ASP A 653 6.53 -24.69 -15.22
CA ASP A 653 6.99 -25.35 -16.43
C ASP A 653 5.89 -25.59 -17.48
N VAL A 654 4.91 -24.69 -17.58
CA VAL A 654 3.87 -24.72 -18.61
C VAL A 654 4.51 -24.43 -19.97
N ASP A 655 4.74 -25.47 -20.77
CA ASP A 655 5.42 -25.40 -22.07
C ASP A 655 4.43 -25.11 -23.21
N LEU A 656 4.57 -23.94 -23.84
CA LEU A 656 3.71 -23.49 -24.95
C LEU A 656 4.53 -23.28 -26.23
N ALA A 657 3.99 -23.76 -27.34
CA ALA A 657 4.55 -23.58 -28.68
C ALA A 657 4.57 -22.09 -29.11
N PRO A 658 5.35 -21.73 -30.15
CA PRO A 658 5.31 -20.37 -30.70
C PRO A 658 3.90 -19.96 -31.10
N ASP A 659 3.50 -18.73 -30.74
CA ASP A 659 2.20 -18.13 -31.07
C ASP A 659 0.97 -18.95 -30.61
N GLU A 660 1.18 -19.89 -29.68
CA GLU A 660 0.13 -20.74 -29.12
C GLU A 660 -0.63 -19.99 -28.02
N TYR A 661 -1.95 -20.16 -28.00
CA TYR A 661 -2.81 -19.66 -26.93
C TYR A 661 -3.69 -20.79 -26.42
N ALA A 662 -3.97 -20.74 -25.12
CA ALA A 662 -4.82 -21.66 -24.39
C ALA A 662 -5.76 -20.86 -23.48
N THR A 663 -6.71 -21.52 -22.84
CA THR A 663 -7.70 -20.93 -21.96
C THR A 663 -7.81 -21.68 -20.64
N ALA A 664 -8.11 -20.94 -19.57
CA ALA A 664 -8.45 -21.47 -18.27
C ALA A 664 -9.74 -20.82 -17.77
N TYR A 665 -10.62 -21.61 -17.17
CA TYR A 665 -11.79 -21.13 -16.43
C TYR A 665 -11.48 -21.13 -14.93
N VAL A 666 -11.48 -19.93 -14.34
CA VAL A 666 -11.26 -19.73 -12.90
C VAL A 666 -12.61 -19.54 -12.22
N SER A 667 -12.89 -20.38 -11.22
CA SER A 667 -14.17 -20.45 -10.49
C SER A 667 -13.97 -20.24 -9.00
N PHE A 668 -14.96 -19.63 -8.35
CA PHE A 668 -14.98 -19.26 -6.94
C PHE A 668 -16.30 -19.75 -6.31
N ASN A 669 -16.26 -20.93 -5.70
CA ASN A 669 -17.39 -21.52 -5.01
C ASN A 669 -17.29 -21.24 -3.51
N PHE A 670 -18.08 -20.30 -3.00
CA PHE A 670 -18.04 -19.93 -1.59
C PHE A 670 -18.50 -21.08 -0.69
N LEU A 671 -17.70 -21.40 0.32
CA LEU A 671 -17.97 -22.47 1.28
C LEU A 671 -18.90 -21.94 2.37
N THR A 672 -20.12 -22.49 2.48
CA THR A 672 -21.16 -21.95 3.37
C THR A 672 -20.73 -21.89 4.84
N LYS A 673 -19.95 -22.88 5.29
CA LYS A 673 -19.39 -22.95 6.65
C LYS A 673 -18.35 -21.87 6.93
N GLU A 674 -17.73 -21.34 5.90
CA GLU A 674 -16.61 -20.40 6.00
C GLU A 674 -17.01 -18.95 5.75
N LEU A 675 -18.25 -18.70 5.33
CA LEU A 675 -18.78 -17.38 4.95
C LEU A 675 -18.55 -16.31 6.02
N THR A 676 -18.16 -15.12 5.57
CA THR A 676 -18.07 -13.91 6.38
C THR A 676 -18.90 -12.77 5.78
N ASP A 677 -18.99 -11.64 6.49
CA ASP A 677 -19.65 -10.42 5.99
C ASP A 677 -18.80 -9.68 4.93
N LYS A 678 -17.57 -10.12 4.64
CA LYS A 678 -16.75 -9.53 3.58
C LYS A 678 -17.36 -9.85 2.22
N GLN A 679 -17.57 -8.81 1.42
CA GLN A 679 -18.28 -8.88 0.14
C GLN A 679 -17.38 -8.77 -1.08
N ASN A 680 -16.23 -8.11 -0.98
CA ASN A 680 -15.36 -7.84 -2.12
C ASN A 680 -14.02 -8.52 -1.92
N TYR A 681 -13.53 -9.15 -2.98
CA TYR A 681 -12.25 -9.84 -3.03
C TYR A 681 -11.54 -9.55 -4.34
N LEU A 682 -10.22 -9.46 -4.29
CA LEU A 682 -9.33 -9.40 -5.44
C LEU A 682 -8.47 -10.67 -5.49
N TYR A 683 -8.42 -11.29 -6.66
CA TYR A 683 -7.61 -12.46 -6.94
C TYR A 683 -6.91 -12.30 -8.27
N HIS A 684 -5.60 -12.52 -8.32
CA HIS A 684 -4.80 -12.29 -9.51
C HIS A 684 -4.33 -13.61 -10.11
N ILE A 685 -4.25 -13.66 -11.44
CA ILE A 685 -3.45 -14.64 -12.18
C ILE A 685 -2.28 -13.90 -12.81
N ILE A 686 -1.06 -14.32 -12.49
CA ILE A 686 0.19 -13.69 -12.91
C ILE A 686 0.94 -14.70 -13.77
N GLN A 687 1.31 -14.30 -14.99
CA GLN A 687 2.18 -15.09 -15.87
C GLN A 687 3.61 -14.57 -15.78
N LYS A 688 4.55 -15.48 -15.55
CA LYS A 688 5.99 -15.21 -15.50
C LYS A 688 6.72 -16.01 -16.56
N ASP A 689 7.72 -15.41 -17.21
CA ASP A 689 8.67 -16.18 -18.02
C ASP A 689 9.50 -17.06 -17.09
N LYS A 690 9.58 -18.37 -17.34
CA LYS A 690 10.22 -19.31 -16.41
C LYS A 690 11.73 -19.08 -16.29
N ILE A 691 12.39 -18.61 -17.36
CA ILE A 691 13.85 -18.46 -17.39
C ILE A 691 14.25 -17.16 -16.69
N THR A 692 13.59 -16.05 -17.01
CA THR A 692 13.95 -14.73 -16.44
C THR A 692 13.26 -14.45 -15.12
N ASN A 693 12.18 -15.19 -14.81
CA ASN A 693 11.26 -14.94 -13.69
C ASN A 693 10.59 -13.55 -13.75
N GLU A 694 10.61 -12.90 -14.91
CA GLU A 694 9.96 -11.60 -15.11
C GLU A 694 8.45 -11.79 -15.27
N ILE A 695 7.68 -10.92 -14.62
CA ILE A 695 6.23 -10.81 -14.84
C ILE A 695 6.01 -10.20 -16.22
N ILE A 696 5.37 -10.96 -17.10
CA ILE A 696 5.10 -10.56 -18.48
C ILE A 696 3.64 -10.10 -18.67
N GLY A 697 2.77 -10.43 -17.73
CA GLY A 697 1.42 -9.90 -17.62
C GLY A 697 0.55 -10.73 -16.70
N GLY A 698 -0.75 -10.44 -16.68
CA GLY A 698 -1.70 -11.14 -15.85
C GLY A 698 -3.12 -10.60 -16.00
N ALA A 699 -4.01 -11.08 -15.14
CA ALA A 699 -5.39 -10.61 -15.05
C ALA A 699 -5.86 -10.58 -13.59
N THR A 700 -6.88 -9.77 -13.32
CA THR A 700 -7.49 -9.63 -12.01
C THR A 700 -8.94 -10.11 -12.06
N PHE A 701 -9.35 -10.89 -11.06
CA PHE A 701 -10.74 -11.22 -10.78
C PHE A 701 -11.20 -10.37 -9.59
N GLU A 702 -12.23 -9.56 -9.81
CA GLU A 702 -12.92 -8.81 -8.75
C GLU A 702 -14.21 -9.57 -8.39
N ILE A 703 -14.21 -10.21 -7.23
CA ILE A 703 -15.33 -11.05 -6.78
C ILE A 703 -16.18 -10.23 -5.82
N ARG A 704 -17.45 -10.04 -6.19
CA ARG A 704 -18.48 -9.31 -5.43
C ARG A 704 -19.56 -10.29 -4.98
N LYS A 705 -19.54 -10.65 -3.70
CA LYS A 705 -20.50 -11.55 -3.05
C LYS A 705 -21.61 -10.74 -2.37
N GLN A 706 -22.86 -11.09 -2.63
CA GLN A 706 -24.01 -10.58 -1.87
C GLN A 706 -24.22 -11.38 -0.57
N PRO A 707 -24.68 -10.75 0.52
CA PRO A 707 -25.06 -11.47 1.73
C PRO A 707 -26.11 -12.55 1.44
N ARG A 708 -25.85 -13.78 1.91
CA ARG A 708 -26.70 -14.96 1.73
C ARG A 708 -26.61 -15.83 2.98
N VAL A 709 -27.74 -16.30 3.48
CA VAL A 709 -27.77 -17.30 4.55
C VAL A 709 -27.20 -18.61 3.98
N GLY A 710 -26.19 -19.20 4.62
CA GLY A 710 -25.64 -20.48 4.15
C GLY A 710 -26.59 -21.66 4.37
N PHE A 711 -26.22 -22.82 3.84
CA PHE A 711 -26.81 -24.13 4.15
C PHE A 711 -25.73 -25.06 4.68
N TYR A 712 -26.13 -26.21 5.25
CA TYR A 712 -25.20 -27.26 5.64
C TYR A 712 -25.45 -28.50 4.81
N ALA A 713 -24.41 -29.04 4.19
CA ALA A 713 -24.47 -30.37 3.62
C ALA A 713 -24.69 -31.38 4.75
N ASN A 714 -25.54 -32.37 4.49
CA ASN A 714 -25.87 -33.41 5.45
C ASN A 714 -26.07 -34.72 4.71
N ALA A 715 -25.07 -35.61 4.80
CA ALA A 715 -25.03 -36.93 4.20
C ALA A 715 -25.84 -37.98 4.98
N GLY A 716 -26.43 -37.58 6.11
CA GLY A 716 -27.06 -38.46 7.09
C GLY A 716 -26.06 -39.04 8.09
N ALA A 717 -26.58 -39.74 9.10
CA ALA A 717 -25.74 -40.40 10.10
C ALA A 717 -24.97 -41.58 9.50
N SER A 718 -23.76 -41.82 10.00
CA SER A 718 -23.01 -43.06 9.74
C SER A 718 -23.83 -44.29 10.11
N LYS A 719 -23.71 -45.34 9.29
CA LYS A 719 -24.52 -46.56 9.43
C LYS A 719 -23.63 -47.79 9.47
N GLU A 720 -24.20 -48.87 9.98
CA GLU A 720 -23.57 -50.19 10.03
C GLU A 720 -24.35 -51.15 9.15
N ILE A 721 -23.64 -51.95 8.34
CA ILE A 721 -24.21 -53.00 7.50
C ILE A 721 -23.37 -54.26 7.59
N ASP A 722 -23.97 -55.39 7.25
CA ASP A 722 -23.19 -56.61 7.06
C ASP A 722 -22.48 -56.60 5.70
N ARG A 723 -21.34 -57.29 5.60
CA ARG A 723 -20.57 -57.40 4.36
C ARG A 723 -21.44 -57.88 3.19
N ASN A 724 -21.33 -57.18 2.07
CA ASN A 724 -22.07 -57.38 0.82
C ASN A 724 -23.57 -57.03 0.85
N ASP A 725 -24.10 -56.53 1.98
CA ASP A 725 -25.43 -55.93 1.98
C ASP A 725 -25.38 -54.56 1.26
N SER A 726 -26.50 -54.13 0.69
CA SER A 726 -26.62 -52.83 0.02
C SER A 726 -27.32 -51.82 0.91
N ILE A 727 -26.88 -50.56 0.86
CA ILE A 727 -27.52 -49.46 1.59
C ILE A 727 -27.72 -48.23 0.71
N VAL A 728 -28.81 -47.52 0.98
CA VAL A 728 -29.10 -46.21 0.38
C VAL A 728 -28.70 -45.10 1.35
N LEU A 729 -27.80 -44.24 0.90
CA LEU A 729 -27.43 -42.97 1.51
C LEU A 729 -28.34 -41.89 0.95
N GLN A 730 -28.82 -41.01 1.81
CA GLN A 730 -29.76 -39.95 1.44
C GLN A 730 -29.24 -38.62 1.99
N ALA A 731 -28.95 -37.69 1.08
CA ALA A 731 -28.63 -36.32 1.44
C ALA A 731 -29.91 -35.60 1.93
N SER A 732 -29.78 -34.75 2.93
CA SER A 732 -30.87 -33.84 3.31
C SER A 732 -31.04 -32.76 2.25
N ASP A 733 -32.29 -32.41 1.96
CA ASP A 733 -32.60 -31.30 1.07
C ASP A 733 -32.23 -29.96 1.73
N ILE A 734 -31.59 -29.08 0.96
CA ILE A 734 -31.27 -27.72 1.38
C ILE A 734 -32.40 -26.72 1.07
N TYR A 735 -33.54 -27.22 0.56
CA TYR A 735 -34.75 -26.47 0.21
C TYR A 735 -34.57 -25.46 -0.91
N GLU A 736 -33.64 -25.75 -1.83
CA GLU A 736 -33.42 -25.01 -3.07
C GLU A 736 -32.83 -25.93 -4.16
N SER A 737 -32.81 -25.45 -5.41
CA SER A 737 -32.22 -26.19 -6.52
C SER A 737 -30.71 -26.30 -6.30
N ALA A 738 -30.20 -27.53 -6.35
CA ALA A 738 -28.79 -27.81 -6.11
C ALA A 738 -28.34 -29.12 -6.77
N LEU A 739 -27.06 -29.17 -7.10
CA LEU A 739 -26.34 -30.37 -7.48
C LEU A 739 -25.83 -31.11 -6.23
N TYR A 740 -26.10 -32.41 -6.14
CA TYR A 740 -25.65 -33.30 -5.07
C TYR A 740 -24.69 -34.31 -5.67
N ASN A 741 -23.41 -34.25 -5.31
CA ASN A 741 -22.38 -35.17 -5.80
C ASN A 741 -21.88 -36.05 -4.67
N TRP A 742 -21.76 -37.36 -4.94
CA TRP A 742 -21.23 -38.33 -3.99
C TRP A 742 -19.92 -38.91 -4.47
N TYR A 743 -18.91 -38.89 -3.61
CA TYR A 743 -17.57 -39.37 -3.90
C TYR A 743 -17.21 -40.58 -3.04
N GLY A 744 -16.46 -41.50 -3.62
CA GLY A 744 -15.86 -42.63 -2.92
C GLY A 744 -14.65 -42.22 -2.08
N PRO A 745 -14.07 -43.16 -1.30
CA PRO A 745 -12.86 -42.91 -0.51
C PRO A 745 -11.63 -42.50 -1.33
N ASP A 746 -11.62 -42.83 -2.61
CA ASP A 746 -10.61 -42.49 -3.61
C ASP A 746 -10.82 -41.11 -4.25
N GLY A 747 -11.90 -40.40 -3.87
CA GLY A 747 -12.28 -39.11 -4.47
C GLY A 747 -12.95 -39.23 -5.84
N ILE A 748 -13.28 -40.45 -6.30
CA ILE A 748 -13.97 -40.65 -7.58
C ILE A 748 -15.47 -40.37 -7.40
N LEU A 749 -16.05 -39.60 -8.33
CA LEU A 749 -17.50 -39.35 -8.37
C LEU A 749 -18.24 -40.66 -8.64
N LEU A 750 -19.07 -41.08 -7.70
CA LEU A 750 -19.89 -42.30 -7.79
C LEU A 750 -21.27 -42.00 -8.37
N HIS A 751 -21.88 -40.90 -7.96
CA HIS A 751 -23.24 -40.54 -8.37
C HIS A 751 -23.53 -39.05 -8.21
N SER A 752 -24.40 -38.51 -9.07
CA SER A 752 -24.99 -37.18 -8.92
C SER A 752 -26.50 -37.30 -8.68
N GLY A 753 -26.95 -36.93 -7.49
CA GLY A 753 -28.32 -37.04 -7.03
C GLY A 753 -28.42 -37.10 -5.50
N GLN A 754 -29.62 -36.85 -4.95
CA GLN A 754 -29.86 -36.88 -3.50
C GLN A 754 -29.68 -38.28 -2.87
N TYR A 755 -29.72 -39.36 -3.66
CA TYR A 755 -29.67 -40.73 -3.19
C TYR A 755 -28.50 -41.48 -3.82
N LEU A 756 -27.66 -42.12 -3.02
CA LEU A 756 -26.58 -42.98 -3.47
C LEU A 756 -26.79 -44.40 -2.93
N THR A 757 -26.76 -45.43 -3.79
CA THR A 757 -26.77 -46.83 -3.34
C THR A 757 -25.37 -47.42 -3.42
N VAL A 758 -24.89 -48.00 -2.32
CA VAL A 758 -23.56 -48.63 -2.23
C VAL A 758 -23.65 -49.99 -1.53
N SER A 759 -22.70 -50.87 -1.86
CA SER A 759 -22.55 -52.20 -1.23
C SER A 759 -21.08 -52.44 -0.86
N PRO A 760 -20.53 -51.69 0.11
CA PRO A 760 -19.12 -51.83 0.48
C PRO A 760 -18.82 -53.19 1.12
N ASP A 761 -17.65 -53.72 0.77
CA ASP A 761 -17.08 -54.98 1.27
C ASP A 761 -16.28 -54.80 2.58
N MET A 762 -15.86 -53.58 2.85
CA MET A 762 -15.17 -53.13 4.06
C MET A 762 -15.61 -51.71 4.43
N THR A 763 -15.31 -51.29 5.66
CA THR A 763 -15.65 -49.95 6.14
C THR A 763 -15.10 -48.86 5.22
N LYS A 764 -15.98 -48.01 4.69
CA LYS A 764 -15.63 -46.93 3.75
C LYS A 764 -16.31 -45.63 4.18
N GLN A 765 -15.65 -44.51 3.91
CA GLN A 765 -16.21 -43.17 4.06
C GLN A 765 -16.57 -42.62 2.68
N TYR A 766 -17.76 -42.04 2.57
CA TYR A 766 -18.27 -41.40 1.37
C TYR A 766 -18.45 -39.91 1.65
N GLN A 767 -18.09 -39.07 0.68
CA GLN A 767 -18.21 -37.62 0.80
C GLN A 767 -19.39 -37.14 -0.04
N LEU A 768 -20.23 -36.30 0.56
CA LEU A 768 -21.29 -35.55 -0.11
C LEU A 768 -20.80 -34.13 -0.37
N GLU A 769 -20.96 -33.66 -1.59
CA GLU A 769 -20.84 -32.25 -2.00
C GLU A 769 -22.22 -31.76 -2.41
N ILE A 770 -22.62 -30.60 -1.91
CA ILE A 770 -23.83 -29.91 -2.38
C ILE A 770 -23.42 -28.56 -2.94
N ILE A 771 -23.84 -28.25 -4.16
CA ILE A 771 -23.62 -26.97 -4.85
C ILE A 771 -24.97 -26.34 -5.19
N SER A 772 -25.26 -25.14 -4.69
CA SER A 772 -26.48 -24.41 -5.04
C SER A 772 -26.49 -23.97 -6.49
N ASP A 773 -27.60 -24.20 -7.20
CA ASP A 773 -27.79 -23.75 -8.59
C ASP A 773 -28.09 -22.23 -8.67
N LEU A 774 -28.29 -21.56 -7.53
CA LEU A 774 -28.62 -20.14 -7.49
C LEU A 774 -27.38 -19.25 -7.61
N ASP A 775 -26.33 -19.60 -6.87
CA ASP A 775 -25.14 -18.77 -6.70
C ASP A 775 -23.83 -19.58 -6.60
N GLY A 776 -23.91 -20.91 -6.65
CA GLY A 776 -22.74 -21.79 -6.55
C GLY A 776 -22.12 -21.88 -5.16
N LEU A 777 -22.82 -21.43 -4.11
CA LEU A 777 -22.43 -21.74 -2.74
C LEU A 777 -22.35 -23.26 -2.56
N LYS A 778 -21.36 -23.68 -1.80
CA LYS A 778 -20.99 -25.09 -1.67
C LYS A 778 -20.81 -25.47 -0.20
N ASP A 779 -21.16 -26.71 0.14
CA ASP A 779 -20.73 -27.34 1.39
C ASP A 779 -20.45 -28.83 1.17
N TYR A 780 -19.67 -29.40 2.08
CA TYR A 780 -19.33 -30.81 2.13
C TYR A 780 -19.80 -31.45 3.44
N ASP A 781 -20.17 -32.72 3.36
CA ASP A 781 -20.33 -33.59 4.52
C ASP A 781 -19.80 -34.99 4.21
N ALA A 782 -19.60 -35.82 5.22
CA ALA A 782 -19.12 -37.18 5.02
C ALA A 782 -19.88 -38.18 5.89
N VAL A 783 -20.14 -39.35 5.33
CA VAL A 783 -20.81 -40.46 6.02
C VAL A 783 -19.94 -41.70 5.98
N THR A 784 -19.80 -42.38 7.11
CA THR A 784 -19.05 -43.64 7.20
C THR A 784 -20.02 -44.82 7.21
N ILE A 785 -19.77 -45.79 6.35
CA ILE A 785 -20.47 -47.08 6.35
C ILE A 785 -19.53 -48.11 6.95
N THR A 786 -19.85 -48.51 8.18
CA THR A 786 -19.11 -49.53 8.91
C THR A 786 -19.61 -50.90 8.47
N VAL A 787 -18.71 -51.71 7.92
CA VAL A 787 -19.06 -53.04 7.44
C VAL A 787 -18.68 -54.06 8.49
N LYS A 788 -19.66 -54.85 8.96
CA LYS A 788 -19.44 -56.04 9.77
C LYS A 788 -18.97 -57.18 8.88
N PRO A 789 -17.69 -57.55 8.94
CA PRO A 789 -17.12 -58.50 8.00
C PRO A 789 -17.53 -59.96 8.29
N PHE A 790 -17.91 -60.26 9.53
CA PHE A 790 -18.15 -61.62 10.01
C PHE A 790 -19.52 -61.75 10.68
N ARG A 791 -20.28 -62.80 10.33
CA ARG A 791 -21.63 -63.04 10.87
C ARG A 791 -22.07 -64.49 10.79
N ILE A 792 -23.09 -64.84 11.57
CA ILE A 792 -23.83 -66.09 11.44
C ILE A 792 -24.98 -65.88 10.46
N ILE A 793 -24.91 -66.51 9.29
CA ILE A 793 -25.95 -66.42 8.26
C ILE A 793 -27.22 -67.14 8.73
N SER A 794 -27.12 -68.41 9.14
CA SER A 794 -28.29 -69.21 9.54
C SER A 794 -27.94 -70.37 10.46
N LEU A 795 -28.94 -70.84 11.22
CA LEU A 795 -28.90 -72.04 12.06
C LEU A 795 -30.05 -72.94 11.60
N THR A 796 -29.77 -74.10 10.98
CA THR A 796 -30.83 -74.92 10.36
C THR A 796 -30.63 -76.43 10.61
N PRO A 797 -31.65 -77.16 11.12
CA PRO A 797 -32.94 -76.64 11.60
C PRO A 797 -32.82 -75.89 12.93
N ASN A 798 -33.74 -74.97 13.21
CA ASN A 798 -33.90 -74.31 14.50
C ASN A 798 -35.40 -74.05 14.74
N PRO A 799 -36.09 -74.81 15.61
CA PRO A 799 -35.55 -75.72 16.64
C PRO A 799 -34.84 -76.97 16.10
N VAL A 800 -33.90 -77.51 16.86
CA VAL A 800 -33.09 -78.70 16.52
C VAL A 800 -33.31 -79.82 17.55
N SER A 801 -33.27 -81.09 17.12
CA SER A 801 -33.38 -82.28 17.99
C SER A 801 -32.08 -83.07 18.17
N SER A 802 -31.12 -82.97 17.25
CA SER A 802 -29.80 -83.62 17.35
C SER A 802 -28.72 -82.81 16.66
N MET A 803 -28.76 -82.74 15.33
CA MET A 803 -27.78 -82.01 14.51
C MET A 803 -28.40 -80.80 13.81
N PHE A 804 -27.61 -79.74 13.68
CA PHE A 804 -27.92 -78.56 12.88
C PHE A 804 -26.68 -78.04 12.17
N THR A 805 -26.89 -77.29 11.10
CA THR A 805 -25.85 -76.62 10.34
C THR A 805 -25.87 -75.13 10.67
N ILE A 806 -24.68 -74.60 10.95
CA ILE A 806 -24.43 -73.17 11.05
C ILE A 806 -23.81 -72.72 9.72
N LYS A 807 -24.48 -71.84 8.99
CA LYS A 807 -23.84 -71.08 7.91
C LYS A 807 -23.27 -69.80 8.48
N TYR A 808 -22.03 -69.46 8.15
CA TYR A 808 -21.32 -68.30 8.70
C TYR A 808 -20.41 -67.65 7.66
N MET A 809 -20.07 -66.38 7.89
CA MET A 809 -19.01 -65.65 7.19
C MET A 809 -17.87 -65.41 8.17
N ALA A 810 -16.75 -66.10 7.98
CA ALA A 810 -15.53 -65.95 8.78
C ALA A 810 -14.27 -66.16 7.92
N GLN A 811 -14.35 -65.79 6.64
CA GLN A 811 -13.20 -65.82 5.73
C GLN A 811 -12.23 -64.67 6.08
N GLU A 812 -10.94 -64.84 5.79
CA GLU A 812 -9.89 -63.81 5.99
C GLU A 812 -9.49 -63.51 7.44
N VAL A 813 -9.95 -64.30 8.42
CA VAL A 813 -9.50 -64.21 9.83
C VAL A 813 -8.43 -65.26 10.16
N ASN A 814 -7.58 -64.98 11.14
CA ASN A 814 -6.50 -65.92 11.54
C ASN A 814 -7.05 -67.12 12.32
N SER A 815 -8.12 -66.89 13.09
CA SER A 815 -8.79 -67.89 13.92
C SER A 815 -10.26 -67.57 14.05
N ALA A 816 -11.12 -68.60 14.01
CA ALA A 816 -12.54 -68.44 14.31
C ALA A 816 -13.07 -69.68 15.03
N TYR A 817 -14.06 -69.49 15.92
CA TYR A 817 -14.78 -70.57 16.56
C TYR A 817 -16.23 -70.15 16.87
N ILE A 818 -17.11 -71.14 16.99
CA ILE A 818 -18.47 -70.98 17.52
C ILE A 818 -18.48 -71.34 18.98
N SER A 819 -19.04 -70.50 19.84
CA SER A 819 -19.31 -70.80 21.23
C SER A 819 -20.81 -71.00 21.45
N ILE A 820 -21.23 -72.18 21.91
CA ILE A 820 -22.63 -72.48 22.23
C ILE A 820 -22.78 -72.44 23.74
N VAL A 821 -23.59 -71.51 24.23
CA VAL A 821 -23.82 -71.27 25.67
C VAL A 821 -25.26 -71.58 26.03
N ASN A 822 -25.49 -72.47 26.98
CA ASN A 822 -26.81 -72.70 27.55
C ASN A 822 -27.23 -71.48 28.41
N GLN A 823 -28.36 -70.85 28.10
CA GLN A 823 -28.76 -69.61 28.78
C GLN A 823 -29.21 -69.82 30.25
N ALA A 824 -29.60 -71.03 30.62
CA ALA A 824 -30.05 -71.34 31.99
C ALA A 824 -28.89 -71.77 32.91
N THR A 825 -27.90 -72.50 32.38
CA THR A 825 -26.82 -73.07 33.18
C THR A 825 -25.47 -72.39 32.97
N ALA A 826 -25.34 -71.52 31.96
CA ALA A 826 -24.09 -70.90 31.51
C ALA A 826 -23.00 -71.90 31.05
N VAL A 827 -23.34 -73.19 30.88
CA VAL A 827 -22.44 -74.19 30.30
C VAL A 827 -22.12 -73.80 28.85
N THR A 828 -20.84 -73.86 28.49
CA THR A 828 -20.31 -73.38 27.21
C THR A 828 -19.50 -74.47 26.50
N ASP A 829 -19.76 -74.65 25.20
CA ASP A 829 -19.00 -75.54 24.31
C ASP A 829 -18.45 -74.76 23.12
N ASN A 830 -17.17 -74.95 22.78
CA ASN A 830 -16.51 -74.23 21.69
C ASN A 830 -16.15 -75.16 20.52
N PHE A 831 -16.44 -74.71 19.29
CA PHE A 831 -16.22 -75.45 18.06
C PHE A 831 -15.33 -74.62 17.11
N ILE A 832 -14.09 -75.04 16.90
CA ILE A 832 -13.15 -74.33 16.00
C ILE A 832 -13.67 -74.40 14.56
N LEU A 833 -13.70 -73.25 13.89
CA LEU A 833 -14.12 -73.14 12.49
C LEU A 833 -12.92 -73.26 11.55
N ASN A 834 -13.15 -73.87 10.38
CA ASN A 834 -12.26 -73.71 9.25
C ASN A 834 -12.67 -72.42 8.50
N THR A 835 -11.78 -71.44 8.48
CA THR A 835 -12.03 -70.10 7.89
C THR A 835 -12.12 -70.12 6.36
N SER A 836 -11.79 -71.25 5.70
CA SER A 836 -11.99 -71.46 4.26
C SER A 836 -13.37 -72.03 3.91
N LEU A 837 -14.17 -72.43 4.90
CA LEU A 837 -15.54 -72.93 4.72
C LEU A 837 -16.56 -71.87 5.15
N ASP A 838 -17.79 -72.00 4.65
CA ASP A 838 -18.93 -71.12 4.95
C ASP A 838 -20.00 -71.80 5.81
N GLU A 839 -19.79 -73.05 6.20
CA GLU A 839 -20.70 -73.79 7.07
C GLU A 839 -20.01 -74.86 7.94
N ILE A 840 -20.64 -75.18 9.07
CA ILE A 840 -20.26 -76.28 9.97
C ILE A 840 -21.51 -77.01 10.47
N GLY A 841 -21.46 -78.34 10.47
CA GLY A 841 -22.46 -79.18 11.14
C GLY A 841 -22.08 -79.44 12.60
N ILE A 842 -23.00 -79.22 13.53
CA ILE A 842 -22.78 -79.43 14.96
C ILE A 842 -23.81 -80.42 15.51
N ASP A 843 -23.32 -81.43 16.24
CA ASP A 843 -24.14 -82.39 16.97
C ASP A 843 -24.27 -81.95 18.44
N ILE A 844 -25.50 -81.71 18.87
CA ILE A 844 -25.86 -81.38 20.25
C ILE A 844 -26.81 -82.40 20.87
N THR A 845 -26.70 -83.68 20.47
CA THR A 845 -27.56 -84.78 20.97
C THR A 845 -27.51 -84.91 22.49
N ASN A 846 -26.35 -84.67 23.11
CA ASN A 846 -26.15 -84.82 24.55
C ASN A 846 -26.44 -83.54 25.36
N HIS A 847 -26.79 -82.45 24.69
CA HIS A 847 -27.15 -81.19 25.34
C HIS A 847 -28.58 -81.25 25.88
N SER A 848 -28.82 -80.65 27.06
CA SER A 848 -30.16 -80.57 27.64
C SER A 848 -31.11 -79.76 26.75
N MET A 849 -32.41 -80.11 26.74
CA MET A 849 -33.44 -79.27 26.13
C MET A 849 -33.39 -77.84 26.71
N GLY A 850 -33.58 -76.83 25.87
CA GLY A 850 -33.51 -75.43 26.31
C GLY A 850 -33.08 -74.43 25.25
N LEU A 851 -32.89 -73.18 25.68
CA LEU A 851 -32.46 -72.06 24.85
C LEU A 851 -30.94 -71.87 24.96
N TYR A 852 -30.28 -71.74 23.81
CA TYR A 852 -28.83 -71.56 23.69
C TYR A 852 -28.52 -70.27 22.93
N SER A 853 -27.43 -69.60 23.32
CA SER A 853 -26.81 -68.52 22.55
C SER A 853 -25.59 -69.06 21.82
N VAL A 854 -25.56 -68.85 20.51
CA VAL A 854 -24.49 -69.27 19.60
C VAL A 854 -23.71 -68.03 19.22
N PHE A 855 -22.48 -67.90 19.71
CA PHE A 855 -21.58 -66.78 19.45
C PHE A 855 -20.59 -67.17 18.34
N LEU A 856 -20.42 -66.32 17.34
CA LEU A 856 -19.28 -66.36 16.43
C LEU A 856 -18.15 -65.52 17.02
N VAL A 857 -16.99 -66.12 17.22
CA VAL A 857 -15.79 -65.43 17.70
C VAL A 857 -14.72 -65.53 16.63
N CYS A 858 -14.22 -64.38 16.18
CA CYS A 858 -13.11 -64.30 15.23
C CYS A 858 -11.97 -63.50 15.87
N ASP A 859 -10.74 -64.01 15.75
CA ASP A 859 -9.51 -63.39 16.28
C ASP A 859 -9.60 -62.91 17.74
N GLY A 860 -10.35 -63.67 18.55
CA GLY A 860 -10.52 -63.43 19.98
C GLY A 860 -11.69 -62.51 20.35
N GLU A 861 -12.39 -61.92 19.38
CA GLU A 861 -13.53 -61.04 19.62
C GLU A 861 -14.87 -61.64 19.14
N VAL A 862 -15.93 -61.44 19.91
CA VAL A 862 -17.29 -61.84 19.55
C VAL A 862 -17.79 -60.95 18.41
N GLN A 863 -18.14 -61.57 17.28
CA GLN A 863 -18.58 -60.89 16.06
C GLN A 863 -20.10 -60.91 15.87
N ASP A 864 -20.75 -62.02 16.21
CA ASP A 864 -22.21 -62.16 16.04
C ASP A 864 -22.79 -63.19 17.02
N ILE A 865 -24.09 -63.11 17.28
CA ILE A 865 -24.81 -63.97 18.23
C ILE A 865 -26.19 -64.35 17.67
N LYS A 866 -26.53 -65.64 17.66
CA LYS A 866 -27.89 -66.12 17.37
C LYS A 866 -28.42 -67.08 18.42
N ASN A 867 -29.75 -67.11 18.58
CA ASN A 867 -30.40 -68.04 19.51
C ASN A 867 -30.73 -69.36 18.81
N LEU A 868 -30.49 -70.46 19.51
CA LEU A 868 -30.79 -71.83 19.10
C LEU A 868 -31.73 -72.48 20.12
N ILE A 869 -32.78 -73.16 19.67
CA ILE A 869 -33.71 -73.89 20.52
C ILE A 869 -33.44 -75.39 20.37
N LYS A 870 -33.07 -76.06 21.46
CA LYS A 870 -32.96 -77.52 21.53
C LYS A 870 -34.26 -78.12 22.08
N GLN A 871 -34.90 -78.97 21.29
CA GLN A 871 -36.12 -79.71 21.66
C GLN A 871 -35.88 -81.20 21.80
#